data_AF-A0A6L5Z7G3-F1
#
_entry.id   AF-A0A6L5Z7G3-F1
#
_cell.length_a   1.000
_cell.length_b   1.000
_cell.length_c   1.000
_cell.angle_alpha   90.00
_cell.angle_beta   90.00
_cell.angle_gamma   90.00
#
_symmetry.space_group_name_H-M   'P 1'
#
loop_
_entity.id
_entity.type
_entity.pdbx_description
1 polymer ?
#
loop_
_entity_poly.entity_id
_entity_poly.type
_entity_poly.pdbx_seq_one_letter_code
_entity_poly.pdbx_strand_id
1 'polypeptide(L)'
;MSSSKKPGTASKSRKKAPETGRAFDAERDFSIETITPEDAKALLETAVNPHEDERAIETYAQVMEADSWVMNGQPIIIDEEGKLLDGVQRLNACVRSRKPFTTVVARNVHSDILHTIDQHRRRNYQGVLEARGVEDSGTIQRLMSKLIRIENGVLGKEAVSISWSRFDRVLAANPELHEAVKVSNRFSKAMLHSTPRPVLCFMALRAGKEDELENFLQQLTYHHTEGLDSPARMFGIQLGMWQEASKEARRMGRSGNVQNVDSVLAHAILHFNAYCRGEKLAAPLSWTPDYGSREITRTLNGKEKTEKVPATEADFDRKAAPANLGMPVMDGYPGLREGRFDPSQPTDDLKGELADIVHTGAERGAGEAFVTMVTVTPDMATHWLSSKINRKNRKTQKNHVNAIARDIKAGNWMMNAQPICFTSDPLVEHEAGEELRLLNGQHRLLAIRDAGIPIELPIAGNIPEEAFATFDTHAKRTVRRSGPKADDRVLIAAARFQFKEDNQIPLSSGNTMTLTSSELIKVLEEHPGLADNFAHSRKVGMQQLGSAGVMTYFIYRVKRERPDLADEFLSKIESGLNITESQDPAGKLRRELAKTTPGSRGRTRKEQIEALISHWNAYTRWADNKKAKAPAAKKAAKEDEEVQDNLF
;
A
#
# COMPACT_ATOMS: atom_id res chain seq x y z
N MET A 1 -5.54 20.81 -90.49
CA MET A 1 -6.73 21.67 -90.49
C MET A 1 -7.10 21.97 -89.04
N SER A 2 -7.17 23.27 -88.70
CA SER A 2 -7.67 23.96 -87.48
C SER A 2 -7.29 23.40 -86.09
N SER A 3 -6.42 24.06 -85.31
CA SER A 3 -6.60 25.33 -84.54
C SER A 3 -7.45 25.10 -83.28
N SER A 4 -7.04 25.43 -82.05
CA SER A 4 -6.63 26.77 -81.62
C SER A 4 -5.99 26.81 -80.20
N LYS A 5 -5.18 27.86 -79.99
CA LYS A 5 -4.53 28.30 -78.74
C LYS A 5 -5.54 28.85 -77.71
N LYS A 6 -5.24 28.73 -76.40
CA LYS A 6 -4.91 29.85 -75.44
C LYS A 6 -4.82 29.38 -73.96
N PRO A 7 -4.32 30.22 -73.01
CA PRO A 7 -3.27 29.85 -72.05
C PRO A 7 -3.76 29.74 -70.58
N GLY A 8 -2.84 29.33 -69.70
CA GLY A 8 -3.09 29.10 -68.28
C GLY A 8 -3.29 30.33 -67.41
N THR A 9 -3.92 30.07 -66.26
CA THR A 9 -3.96 30.90 -65.05
C THR A 9 -3.84 30.00 -63.83
N ALA A 10 -2.93 30.37 -62.93
CA ALA A 10 -2.58 29.66 -61.70
C ALA A 10 -3.73 29.60 -60.67
N SER A 11 -3.81 28.49 -59.93
CA SER A 11 -4.47 28.40 -58.62
C SER A 11 -3.54 27.71 -57.64
N LYS A 12 -3.54 28.23 -56.41
CA LYS A 12 -2.52 28.09 -55.37
C LYS A 12 -2.53 26.72 -54.70
N SER A 13 -1.34 26.33 -54.25
CA SER A 13 -1.03 25.20 -53.39
C SER A 13 -1.97 25.08 -52.18
N ARG A 14 -2.57 23.91 -52.00
CA ARG A 14 -3.04 23.43 -50.70
C ARG A 14 -2.15 22.26 -50.31
N LYS A 15 -1.17 22.51 -49.45
CA LYS A 15 -0.31 21.47 -48.85
C LYS A 15 -1.23 20.47 -48.13
N LYS A 16 -1.27 19.23 -48.61
CA LYS A 16 -1.87 18.10 -47.90
C LYS A 16 -1.11 17.92 -46.59
N ALA A 17 -1.84 17.79 -45.49
CA ALA A 17 -1.32 17.39 -44.19
C ALA A 17 -0.64 16.01 -44.31
N PRO A 18 0.43 15.73 -43.54
CA PRO A 18 1.09 14.44 -43.60
C PRO A 18 0.15 13.36 -43.05
N GLU A 19 -0.12 12.35 -43.88
CA GLU A 19 -0.78 11.11 -43.51
C GLU A 19 0.12 10.38 -42.49
N THR A 20 -0.18 10.51 -41.20
CA THR A 20 0.43 9.70 -40.13
C THR A 20 -0.27 8.35 -40.07
N GLY A 21 0.27 7.39 -40.81
CA GLY A 21 -0.20 6.01 -40.83
C GLY A 21 0.74 5.18 -41.67
N ARG A 22 1.92 4.85 -41.14
CA ARG A 22 2.75 3.77 -41.67
C ARG A 22 3.12 2.82 -40.55
N ALA A 23 2.75 1.57 -40.80
CA ALA A 23 2.92 0.41 -39.96
C ALA A 23 4.39 0.19 -39.56
N PHE A 24 4.58 -0.14 -38.29
CA PHE A 24 5.72 -0.88 -37.78
C PHE A 24 5.17 -2.17 -37.16
N ASP A 25 4.86 -3.14 -38.00
CA ASP A 25 4.56 -4.52 -37.57
C ASP A 25 5.88 -5.31 -37.61
N ALA A 26 6.71 -5.11 -36.59
CA ALA A 26 7.59 -6.19 -36.15
C ALA A 26 6.72 -7.07 -35.24
N GLU A 27 6.37 -8.26 -35.70
CA GLU A 27 5.53 -9.20 -34.97
C GLU A 27 6.17 -9.47 -33.59
N ARG A 28 5.43 -9.15 -32.52
CA ARG A 28 5.93 -9.26 -31.15
C ARG A 28 6.01 -10.73 -30.79
N ASP A 29 7.18 -11.18 -30.31
CA ASP A 29 7.45 -12.60 -30.09
C ASP A 29 7.42 -12.94 -28.60
N PHE A 30 6.63 -13.94 -28.25
CA PHE A 30 6.57 -14.53 -26.92
C PHE A 30 6.99 -15.99 -27.03
N SER A 31 8.07 -16.34 -26.35
CA SER A 31 8.63 -17.69 -26.32
C SER A 31 8.86 -18.14 -24.89
N ILE A 32 8.98 -19.45 -24.68
CA ILE A 32 9.49 -20.01 -23.43
C ILE A 32 10.92 -20.47 -23.70
N GLU A 33 11.86 -19.95 -22.92
CA GLU A 33 13.29 -20.18 -23.11
C GLU A 33 13.97 -20.52 -21.80
N THR A 34 15.02 -21.34 -21.91
CA THR A 34 15.93 -21.63 -20.82
C THR A 34 17.11 -20.67 -20.91
N ILE A 35 17.20 -19.74 -19.96
CA ILE A 35 18.25 -18.73 -19.90
C ILE A 35 19.45 -19.30 -19.15
N THR A 36 20.62 -19.32 -19.80
CA THR A 36 21.88 -19.73 -19.17
C THR A 36 22.53 -18.57 -18.40
N PRO A 37 23.47 -18.84 -17.46
CA PRO A 37 24.23 -17.77 -16.81
C PRO A 37 24.98 -16.85 -17.79
N GLU A 38 25.40 -17.38 -18.93
CA GLU A 38 26.03 -16.63 -20.01
C GLU A 38 25.02 -15.69 -20.69
N ASP A 39 23.84 -16.20 -21.06
CA ASP A 39 22.76 -15.38 -21.63
C ASP A 39 22.30 -14.30 -20.66
N ALA A 40 22.22 -14.63 -19.37
CA ALA A 40 21.82 -13.69 -18.32
C ALA A 40 22.80 -12.52 -18.19
N LYS A 41 24.11 -12.77 -18.28
CA LYS A 41 25.12 -11.70 -18.30
C LYS A 41 24.96 -10.81 -19.52
N ALA A 42 24.83 -11.40 -20.71
CA ALA A 42 24.66 -10.66 -21.95
C ALA A 42 23.40 -9.75 -21.92
N LEU A 43 22.29 -10.27 -21.40
CA LEU A 43 21.05 -9.49 -21.25
C LEU A 43 21.21 -8.36 -20.22
N LEU A 44 21.88 -8.60 -19.10
CA LEU A 44 22.12 -7.57 -18.06
C LEU A 44 22.99 -6.42 -18.56
N GLU A 45 23.92 -6.64 -19.49
CA GLU A 45 24.73 -5.58 -20.10
C GLU A 45 23.89 -4.57 -20.90
N THR A 46 22.73 -5.00 -21.40
CA THR A 46 21.80 -4.15 -22.17
C THR A 46 20.75 -3.46 -21.29
N ALA A 47 20.81 -3.62 -19.96
CA ALA A 47 19.77 -3.17 -19.05
C ALA A 47 19.63 -1.65 -18.98
N VAL A 48 18.38 -1.18 -19.09
CA VAL A 48 18.06 0.25 -18.94
C VAL A 48 17.76 0.56 -17.46
N ASN A 49 18.64 1.33 -16.82
CA ASN A 49 18.54 1.72 -15.40
C ASN A 49 18.30 0.53 -14.45
N PRO A 50 19.21 -0.48 -14.40
CA PRO A 50 19.03 -1.63 -13.53
C PRO A 50 19.00 -1.18 -12.06
N HIS A 51 18.05 -1.72 -11.32
CA HIS A 51 18.00 -1.59 -9.87
C HIS A 51 18.07 -2.98 -9.26
N GLU A 52 19.05 -3.21 -8.41
CA GLU A 52 19.28 -4.51 -7.77
C GLU A 52 18.70 -4.51 -6.35
N ASP A 53 17.96 -5.56 -6.03
CA ASP A 53 17.44 -5.84 -4.69
C ASP A 53 18.12 -7.12 -4.20
N GLU A 54 19.21 -6.94 -3.44
CA GLU A 54 20.07 -8.02 -2.95
C GLU A 54 19.28 -9.15 -2.26
N ARG A 55 18.22 -8.81 -1.53
CA ARG A 55 17.39 -9.80 -0.83
C ARG A 55 16.55 -10.62 -1.81
N ALA A 56 16.03 -9.99 -2.86
CA ALA A 56 15.28 -10.69 -3.90
C ALA A 56 16.19 -11.59 -4.73
N ILE A 57 17.38 -11.11 -5.09
CA ILE A 57 18.41 -11.87 -5.81
C ILE A 57 18.80 -13.11 -5.01
N GLU A 58 19.10 -12.96 -3.72
CA GLU A 58 19.44 -14.09 -2.84
C GLU A 58 18.31 -15.13 -2.80
N THR A 59 17.06 -14.67 -2.65
CA THR A 59 15.90 -15.58 -2.59
C THR A 59 15.76 -16.39 -3.89
N TYR A 60 15.93 -15.77 -5.06
CA TYR A 60 15.87 -16.49 -6.34
C TYR A 60 17.07 -17.40 -6.56
N ALA A 61 18.27 -16.96 -6.17
CA ALA A 61 19.50 -17.74 -6.33
C ALA A 61 19.40 -19.04 -5.53
N GLN A 62 18.96 -18.97 -4.27
CA GLN A 62 18.73 -20.16 -3.44
C GLN A 62 17.73 -21.15 -4.07
N VAL A 63 16.63 -20.64 -4.65
CA VAL A 63 15.63 -21.49 -5.34
C VAL A 63 16.23 -22.18 -6.57
N MET A 64 17.06 -21.47 -7.34
CA MET A 64 17.76 -22.03 -8.50
C MET A 64 18.86 -23.03 -8.10
N GLU A 65 19.61 -22.75 -7.04
CA GLU A 65 20.65 -23.65 -6.49
C GLU A 65 20.05 -24.98 -5.99
N ALA A 66 18.84 -24.92 -5.44
CA ALA A 66 18.09 -26.07 -4.99
C ALA A 66 17.35 -26.83 -6.12
N ASP A 67 17.60 -26.47 -7.39
CA ASP A 67 16.90 -27.03 -8.58
C ASP A 67 15.37 -27.03 -8.43
N SER A 68 14.86 -26.04 -7.69
CA SER A 68 13.47 -25.88 -7.25
C SER A 68 12.80 -24.72 -7.99
N TRP A 69 13.29 -24.37 -9.17
CA TRP A 69 12.70 -23.29 -9.96
C TRP A 69 11.42 -23.76 -10.65
N VAL A 70 10.29 -23.08 -10.39
CA VAL A 70 9.01 -23.30 -11.09
C VAL A 70 8.75 -22.13 -12.04
N MET A 71 8.49 -22.43 -13.32
CA MET A 71 8.15 -21.41 -14.30
C MET A 71 6.85 -20.70 -13.91
N ASN A 72 6.92 -19.40 -13.63
CA ASN A 72 5.80 -18.64 -13.09
C ASN A 72 5.17 -17.64 -14.06
N GLY A 73 5.35 -17.87 -15.36
CA GLY A 73 4.80 -17.01 -16.42
C GLY A 73 5.24 -15.55 -16.36
N GLN A 74 6.24 -15.19 -15.53
CA GLN A 74 6.75 -13.83 -15.47
C GLN A 74 7.84 -13.65 -16.52
N PRO A 75 7.67 -12.72 -17.46
CA PRO A 75 8.58 -12.65 -18.60
C PRO A 75 9.91 -11.97 -18.24
N ILE A 76 10.94 -12.28 -19.03
CA ILE A 76 12.05 -11.38 -19.31
C ILE A 76 11.60 -10.50 -20.48
N ILE A 77 11.63 -9.18 -20.32
CA ILE A 77 11.09 -8.23 -21.31
C ILE A 77 12.24 -7.51 -21.98
N ILE A 78 12.27 -7.53 -23.31
CA ILE A 78 13.29 -6.93 -24.16
C ILE A 78 12.59 -5.99 -25.17
N ASP A 79 13.13 -4.78 -25.34
CA ASP A 79 12.59 -3.83 -26.31
C ASP A 79 13.00 -4.15 -27.76
N GLU A 80 12.51 -3.32 -28.69
CA GLU A 80 12.78 -3.44 -30.13
C GLU A 80 14.26 -3.19 -30.46
N GLU A 81 14.98 -2.46 -29.60
CA GLU A 81 16.42 -2.22 -29.70
C GLU A 81 17.27 -3.29 -29.02
N GLY A 82 16.65 -4.34 -28.47
CA GLY A 82 17.35 -5.43 -27.78
C GLY A 82 17.77 -5.10 -26.35
N LYS A 83 17.27 -4.02 -25.76
CA LYS A 83 17.58 -3.63 -24.38
C LYS A 83 16.68 -4.34 -23.39
N LEU A 84 17.29 -4.81 -22.30
CA LEU A 84 16.56 -5.42 -21.21
C LEU A 84 15.70 -4.38 -20.47
N LEU A 85 14.39 -4.54 -20.60
CA LEU A 85 13.39 -3.75 -19.90
C LEU A 85 13.01 -4.38 -18.56
N ASP A 86 12.87 -5.70 -18.42
CA ASP A 86 12.49 -6.33 -17.14
C ASP A 86 13.08 -7.73 -16.98
N GLY A 87 13.35 -8.15 -15.74
CA GLY A 87 13.97 -9.44 -15.41
C GLY A 87 15.26 -9.35 -14.58
N VAL A 88 15.75 -8.14 -14.28
CA VAL A 88 17.07 -7.89 -13.65
C VAL A 88 17.35 -8.79 -12.43
N GLN A 89 16.41 -8.94 -11.50
CA GLN A 89 16.64 -9.76 -10.30
C GLN A 89 16.83 -11.25 -10.62
N ARG A 90 16.04 -11.79 -11.56
CA ARG A 90 16.10 -13.21 -11.95
C ARG A 90 17.38 -13.51 -12.74
N LEU A 91 17.78 -12.59 -13.60
CA LEU A 91 19.04 -12.72 -14.35
C LEU A 91 20.24 -12.66 -13.40
N ASN A 92 20.27 -11.70 -12.45
CA ASN A 92 21.32 -11.64 -11.44
C ASN A 92 21.34 -12.90 -10.55
N ALA A 93 20.17 -13.45 -10.21
CA ALA A 93 20.06 -14.70 -9.48
C ALA A 93 20.61 -15.90 -10.26
N CYS A 94 20.34 -15.99 -11.57
CA CYS A 94 20.90 -17.01 -12.46
C CYS A 94 22.43 -16.92 -12.56
N VAL A 95 22.97 -15.70 -12.66
CA VAL A 95 24.42 -15.47 -12.66
C VAL A 95 25.04 -15.89 -11.32
N ARG A 96 24.37 -15.60 -10.20
CA ARG A 96 24.83 -15.94 -8.85
C ARG A 96 24.79 -17.44 -8.58
N SER A 97 23.67 -18.09 -8.86
CA SER A 97 23.46 -19.53 -8.65
C SER A 97 24.25 -20.39 -9.64
N ARG A 98 24.64 -19.81 -10.78
CA ARG A 98 25.25 -20.51 -11.93
C ARG A 98 24.38 -21.66 -12.45
N LYS A 99 23.07 -21.53 -12.32
CA LYS A 99 22.07 -22.51 -12.76
C LYS A 99 21.16 -21.87 -13.82
N PRO A 100 20.92 -22.55 -14.96
CA PRO A 100 19.97 -22.06 -15.94
C PRO A 100 18.54 -22.12 -15.38
N PHE A 101 17.65 -21.28 -15.89
CA PHE A 101 16.23 -21.31 -15.50
C PHE A 101 15.31 -21.06 -16.69
N THR A 102 14.14 -21.71 -16.69
CA THR A 102 13.14 -21.57 -17.76
C THR A 102 12.15 -20.44 -17.43
N THR A 103 11.89 -19.59 -18.41
CA THR A 103 11.02 -18.42 -18.25
C THR A 103 10.40 -17.99 -19.59
N VAL A 104 9.38 -17.14 -19.52
CA VAL A 104 8.80 -16.51 -20.71
C VAL A 104 9.75 -15.40 -21.16
N VAL A 105 10.02 -15.26 -22.44
CA VAL A 105 10.77 -14.14 -23.00
C VAL A 105 9.84 -13.38 -23.95
N ALA A 106 9.71 -12.08 -23.72
CA ALA A 106 8.91 -11.18 -24.53
C ALA A 106 9.86 -10.22 -25.26
N ARG A 107 9.96 -10.33 -26.58
CA ARG A 107 10.81 -9.50 -27.44
C ARG A 107 9.99 -8.50 -28.24
N ASN A 108 10.64 -7.45 -28.74
CA ASN A 108 10.01 -6.38 -29.52
C ASN A 108 8.88 -5.70 -28.73
N VAL A 109 9.07 -5.54 -27.41
CA VAL A 109 8.12 -4.86 -26.54
C VAL A 109 8.44 -3.37 -26.52
N HIS A 110 7.58 -2.55 -27.10
CA HIS A 110 7.76 -1.09 -27.12
C HIS A 110 8.07 -0.52 -25.72
N SER A 111 9.13 0.29 -25.62
CA SER A 111 9.68 0.76 -24.34
C SER A 111 8.70 1.56 -23.47
N ASP A 112 7.74 2.24 -24.10
CA ASP A 112 6.65 2.98 -23.43
C ASP A 112 5.62 2.09 -22.69
N ILE A 113 5.63 0.75 -22.92
CA ILE A 113 4.70 -0.22 -22.31
C ILE A 113 4.96 -0.41 -20.81
N LEU A 114 6.14 -0.01 -20.31
CA LEU A 114 6.51 -0.19 -18.90
C LEU A 114 5.53 0.46 -17.91
N HIS A 115 4.76 1.44 -18.36
CA HIS A 115 3.77 2.13 -17.53
C HIS A 115 2.44 1.37 -17.36
N THR A 116 2.18 0.31 -18.13
CA THR A 116 0.95 -0.51 -18.07
C THR A 116 1.18 -1.89 -17.43
N ILE A 117 2.42 -2.21 -17.05
CA ILE A 117 2.73 -3.44 -16.30
C ILE A 117 1.93 -3.42 -14.99
N ASP A 118 1.16 -4.47 -14.80
CA ASP A 118 0.15 -4.58 -13.76
C ASP A 118 0.83 -4.47 -12.39
N GLN A 119 0.69 -3.29 -11.77
CA GLN A 119 1.25 -2.95 -10.47
C GLN A 119 0.46 -3.69 -9.37
N HIS A 120 0.49 -5.02 -9.42
CA HIS A 120 -0.05 -5.87 -8.39
C HIS A 120 0.55 -5.42 -7.05
N ARG A 121 -0.32 -5.19 -6.07
CA ARG A 121 0.16 -5.00 -4.70
C ARG A 121 0.86 -6.31 -4.31
N ARG A 122 2.08 -6.19 -3.72
CA ARG A 122 2.79 -7.35 -3.17
C ARG A 122 1.79 -8.24 -2.42
N ARG A 123 1.74 -9.54 -2.77
CA ARG A 123 0.96 -10.50 -1.98
C ARG A 123 1.53 -10.44 -0.56
N ASN A 124 0.69 -10.15 0.42
CA ASN A 124 1.02 -10.39 1.81
C ASN A 124 0.50 -11.79 2.16
N TYR A 125 0.98 -12.38 3.26
CA TYR A 125 0.57 -13.73 3.64
C TYR A 125 -0.96 -13.85 3.82
N GLN A 126 -1.63 -12.78 4.26
CA GLN A 126 -3.10 -12.68 4.27
C GLN A 126 -3.69 -12.97 2.89
N GLY A 127 -3.15 -12.39 1.82
CA GLY A 127 -3.60 -12.65 0.45
C GLY A 127 -3.37 -14.10 0.00
N VAL A 128 -2.34 -14.77 0.53
CA VAL A 128 -2.10 -16.20 0.29
C VAL A 128 -3.17 -17.04 1.00
N LEU A 129 -3.49 -16.71 2.26
CA LEU A 129 -4.57 -17.35 3.00
C LEU A 129 -5.94 -17.14 2.32
N GLU A 130 -6.22 -15.92 1.86
CA GLU A 130 -7.46 -15.60 1.12
C GLU A 130 -7.58 -16.45 -0.14
N ALA A 131 -6.46 -16.64 -0.86
CA ALA A 131 -6.40 -17.51 -2.03
C ALA A 131 -6.61 -19.00 -1.70
N ARG A 132 -6.19 -19.45 -0.52
CA ARG A 132 -6.47 -20.81 -0.03
C ARG A 132 -7.89 -20.99 0.51
N GLY A 133 -8.74 -19.96 0.44
CA GLY A 133 -10.11 -20.01 0.95
C GLY A 133 -10.20 -19.91 2.47
N VAL A 134 -9.14 -19.46 3.15
CA VAL A 134 -9.12 -19.31 4.60
C VAL A 134 -9.97 -18.09 5.01
N GLU A 135 -11.05 -18.34 5.73
CA GLU A 135 -11.85 -17.28 6.34
C GLU A 135 -11.04 -16.51 7.41
N ASP A 136 -11.36 -15.23 7.62
CA ASP A 136 -10.66 -14.37 8.58
C ASP A 136 -9.12 -14.34 8.43
N SER A 137 -8.63 -14.56 7.21
CA SER A 137 -7.20 -14.59 6.82
C SER A 137 -6.34 -13.51 7.49
N GLY A 138 -6.82 -12.26 7.53
CA GLY A 138 -6.10 -11.15 8.16
C GLY A 138 -5.98 -11.29 9.68
N THR A 139 -7.00 -11.81 10.34
CA THR A 139 -6.99 -12.07 11.80
C THR A 139 -6.10 -13.26 12.12
N ILE A 140 -6.19 -14.34 11.33
CA ILE A 140 -5.33 -15.53 11.48
C ILE A 140 -3.85 -15.16 11.32
N GLN A 141 -3.48 -14.40 10.27
CA GLN A 141 -2.09 -13.95 10.11
C GLN A 141 -1.62 -13.12 11.33
N ARG A 142 -2.44 -12.17 11.82
CA ARG A 142 -2.09 -11.34 12.99
C ARG A 142 -1.95 -12.17 14.26
N LEU A 143 -2.84 -13.14 14.47
CA LEU A 143 -2.81 -14.10 15.57
C LEU A 143 -1.51 -14.89 15.57
N MET A 144 -1.19 -15.56 14.45
CA MET A 144 0.07 -16.31 14.30
C MET A 144 1.28 -15.40 14.50
N SER A 145 1.27 -14.20 13.93
CA SER A 145 2.39 -13.25 14.08
C SER A 145 2.67 -12.90 15.54
N LYS A 146 1.62 -12.74 16.36
CA LYS A 146 1.76 -12.47 17.79
C LYS A 146 2.23 -13.71 18.55
N LEU A 147 1.60 -14.86 18.34
CA LEU A 147 1.94 -16.12 19.02
C LEU A 147 3.38 -16.55 18.74
N ILE A 148 3.82 -16.48 17.47
CA ILE A 148 5.21 -16.75 17.08
C ILE A 148 6.16 -15.81 17.83
N ARG A 149 5.86 -14.52 17.94
CA ARG A 149 6.73 -13.58 18.69
C ARG A 149 6.77 -13.89 20.19
N ILE A 150 5.64 -14.30 20.77
CA ILE A 150 5.54 -14.71 22.17
C ILE A 150 6.40 -15.96 22.42
N GLU A 151 6.30 -16.98 21.57
CA GLU A 151 7.09 -18.21 21.70
C GLU A 151 8.61 -17.96 21.62
N ASN A 152 9.03 -16.99 20.81
CA ASN A 152 10.44 -16.65 20.64
C ASN A 152 10.93 -15.59 21.63
N GLY A 153 10.09 -15.12 22.56
CA GLY A 153 10.49 -14.14 23.57
C GLY A 153 10.78 -12.72 23.02
N VAL A 154 10.36 -12.43 21.78
CA VAL A 154 10.67 -11.19 21.07
C VAL A 154 9.50 -10.20 21.01
N LEU A 155 8.37 -10.49 21.68
CA LEU A 155 7.26 -9.55 21.74
C LEU A 155 7.69 -8.26 22.46
N GLY A 156 7.42 -7.10 21.86
CA GLY A 156 7.89 -5.81 22.37
C GLY A 156 9.38 -5.50 22.08
N LYS A 157 10.14 -6.45 21.49
CA LYS A 157 11.50 -6.25 20.99
C LYS A 157 11.48 -5.91 19.48
N GLU A 158 12.65 -5.90 18.83
CA GLU A 158 12.78 -5.60 17.40
C GLU A 158 11.91 -6.52 16.51
N ALA A 159 11.39 -5.98 15.42
CA ALA A 159 10.47 -6.69 14.55
C ALA A 159 11.19 -7.79 13.77
N VAL A 160 11.15 -9.02 14.28
CA VAL A 160 11.58 -10.20 13.52
C VAL A 160 10.63 -10.41 12.33
N SER A 161 11.21 -10.54 11.14
CA SER A 161 10.50 -10.90 9.92
C SER A 161 10.15 -12.38 9.95
N ILE A 162 8.85 -12.70 9.94
CA ILE A 162 8.37 -14.09 9.90
C ILE A 162 8.20 -14.50 8.43
N SER A 163 8.81 -15.61 8.02
CA SER A 163 8.69 -16.14 6.65
C SER A 163 7.30 -16.75 6.40
N TRP A 164 6.91 -16.88 5.12
CA TRP A 164 5.65 -17.54 4.77
C TRP A 164 5.66 -19.02 5.10
N SER A 165 6.78 -19.71 4.88
CA SER A 165 6.96 -21.12 5.25
C SER A 165 6.75 -21.34 6.75
N ARG A 166 7.20 -20.41 7.59
CA ARG A 166 6.96 -20.46 9.04
C ARG A 166 5.47 -20.30 9.35
N PHE A 167 4.78 -19.37 8.69
CA PHE A 167 3.34 -19.28 8.86
C PHE A 167 2.60 -20.54 8.38
N ASP A 168 3.04 -21.17 7.29
CA ASP A 168 2.43 -22.40 6.77
C ASP A 168 2.56 -23.56 7.77
N ARG A 169 3.77 -23.79 8.30
CA ARG A 169 4.01 -24.81 9.34
C ARG A 169 3.17 -24.57 10.59
N VAL A 170 3.13 -23.33 11.07
CA VAL A 170 2.32 -22.96 12.23
C VAL A 170 0.85 -23.17 11.95
N LEU A 171 0.36 -22.81 10.76
CA LEU A 171 -1.05 -22.99 10.42
C LEU A 171 -1.43 -24.48 10.34
N ALA A 172 -0.58 -25.30 9.70
CA ALA A 172 -0.80 -26.73 9.56
C ALA A 172 -0.74 -27.46 10.92
N ALA A 173 0.22 -27.10 11.77
CA ALA A 173 0.41 -27.74 13.07
C ALA A 173 -0.60 -27.29 14.14
N ASN A 174 -1.35 -26.21 13.92
CA ASN A 174 -2.28 -25.65 14.91
C ASN A 174 -3.67 -25.39 14.30
N PRO A 175 -4.45 -26.44 13.94
CA PRO A 175 -5.81 -26.27 13.42
C PRO A 175 -6.72 -25.48 14.37
N GLU A 176 -6.45 -25.51 15.67
CA GLU A 176 -7.15 -24.72 16.71
C GLU A 176 -7.05 -23.19 16.51
N LEU A 177 -6.17 -22.69 15.65
CA LEU A 177 -6.12 -21.27 15.24
C LEU A 177 -7.45 -20.80 14.65
N HIS A 178 -8.10 -21.65 13.84
CA HIS A 178 -9.39 -21.31 13.24
C HIS A 178 -10.50 -21.22 14.30
N GLU A 179 -10.51 -22.16 15.25
CA GLU A 179 -11.50 -22.18 16.32
C GLU A 179 -11.33 -20.99 17.26
N ALA A 180 -10.09 -20.62 17.61
CA ALA A 180 -9.80 -19.44 18.41
C ALA A 180 -10.38 -18.15 17.79
N VAL A 181 -10.31 -18.01 16.46
CA VAL A 181 -10.88 -16.87 15.74
C VAL A 181 -12.41 -16.92 15.74
N LYS A 182 -13.01 -18.10 15.55
CA LYS A 182 -14.47 -18.28 15.63
C LYS A 182 -15.01 -17.92 17.01
N VAL A 183 -14.41 -18.46 18.08
CA VAL A 183 -14.74 -18.13 19.47
C VAL A 183 -14.62 -16.62 19.70
N SER A 184 -13.51 -16.01 19.31
CA SER A 184 -13.31 -14.55 19.42
C SER A 184 -14.39 -13.75 18.67
N ASN A 185 -14.86 -14.21 17.52
CA ASN A 185 -15.90 -13.52 16.75
C ASN A 185 -17.29 -13.65 17.39
N ARG A 186 -17.61 -14.78 18.06
CA ARG A 186 -18.83 -14.94 18.87
C ARG A 186 -18.92 -13.85 19.94
N PHE A 187 -17.80 -13.54 20.58
CA PHE A 187 -17.70 -12.49 21.60
C PHE A 187 -17.30 -11.11 21.04
N SER A 188 -17.70 -10.78 19.80
CA SER A 188 -17.36 -9.51 19.14
C SER A 188 -17.72 -8.26 19.93
N LYS A 189 -18.77 -8.34 20.76
CA LYS A 189 -19.27 -7.27 21.63
C LYS A 189 -18.55 -7.15 22.98
N ALA A 190 -17.65 -8.08 23.33
CA ALA A 190 -16.87 -7.98 24.56
C ALA A 190 -16.01 -6.70 24.57
N MET A 191 -15.80 -6.12 25.75
CA MET A 191 -14.94 -4.94 25.93
C MET A 191 -13.49 -5.19 25.48
N LEU A 192 -13.04 -6.45 25.45
CA LEU A 192 -11.73 -6.84 24.97
C LEU A 192 -11.65 -6.72 23.43
N HIS A 193 -10.71 -5.89 22.97
CA HIS A 193 -10.52 -5.58 21.54
C HIS A 193 -10.24 -6.83 20.69
N SER A 194 -10.59 -6.77 19.41
CA SER A 194 -10.46 -7.86 18.42
C SER A 194 -9.03 -8.30 18.10
N THR A 195 -8.01 -7.62 18.63
CA THR A 195 -6.59 -7.95 18.41
C THR A 195 -6.01 -8.85 19.51
N PRO A 196 -6.14 -8.50 20.81
CA PRO A 196 -5.70 -9.38 21.90
C PRO A 196 -6.67 -10.56 22.12
N ARG A 197 -7.96 -10.42 21.82
CA ARG A 197 -8.98 -11.44 22.09
C ARG A 197 -8.71 -12.80 21.41
N PRO A 198 -8.41 -12.89 20.09
CA PRO A 198 -8.07 -14.17 19.46
C PRO A 198 -6.81 -14.83 20.06
N VAL A 199 -5.85 -14.03 20.54
CA VAL A 199 -4.62 -14.55 21.18
C VAL A 199 -4.96 -15.23 22.51
N LEU A 200 -5.78 -14.56 23.34
CA LEU A 200 -6.29 -15.12 24.58
C LEU A 200 -7.09 -16.40 24.31
N CYS A 201 -8.01 -16.38 23.33
CA CYS A 201 -8.80 -17.55 22.96
C CYS A 201 -7.91 -18.74 22.58
N PHE A 202 -6.91 -18.51 21.72
CA PHE A 202 -5.99 -19.57 21.29
C PHE A 202 -5.23 -20.18 22.47
N MET A 203 -4.68 -19.34 23.34
CA MET A 203 -3.94 -19.81 24.52
C MET A 203 -4.83 -20.64 25.45
N ALA A 204 -6.07 -20.20 25.68
CA ALA A 204 -7.00 -20.89 26.57
C ALA A 204 -7.49 -22.22 25.99
N LEU A 205 -7.80 -22.28 24.70
CA LEU A 205 -8.14 -23.54 24.01
C LEU A 205 -6.99 -24.55 24.10
N ARG A 206 -5.75 -24.09 23.85
CA ARG A 206 -4.53 -24.92 23.99
C ARG A 206 -4.28 -25.37 25.43
N ALA A 207 -4.73 -24.60 26.41
CA ALA A 207 -4.66 -24.94 27.82
C ALA A 207 -5.82 -25.83 28.30
N GLY A 208 -6.78 -26.17 27.44
CA GLY A 208 -7.97 -26.95 27.80
C GLY A 208 -8.98 -26.20 28.67
N LYS A 209 -9.02 -24.86 28.56
CA LYS A 209 -9.83 -23.96 29.41
C LYS A 209 -10.95 -23.27 28.62
N GLU A 210 -11.64 -24.02 27.77
CA GLU A 210 -12.64 -23.48 26.85
C GLU A 210 -13.87 -22.92 27.60
N ASP A 211 -14.39 -23.67 28.57
CA ASP A 211 -15.56 -23.28 29.35
C ASP A 211 -15.28 -22.03 30.20
N GLU A 212 -14.11 -21.96 30.85
CA GLU A 212 -13.69 -20.79 31.62
C GLU A 212 -13.51 -19.58 30.72
N LEU A 213 -12.94 -19.76 29.53
CA LEU A 213 -12.76 -18.68 28.54
C LEU A 213 -14.10 -18.11 28.09
N GLU A 214 -15.05 -18.95 27.70
CA GLU A 214 -16.36 -18.48 27.24
C GLU A 214 -17.08 -17.72 28.34
N ASN A 215 -17.09 -18.25 29.56
CA ASN A 215 -17.68 -17.56 30.72
C ASN A 215 -16.98 -16.23 31.02
N PHE A 216 -15.65 -16.20 30.99
CA PHE A 216 -14.86 -14.99 31.19
C PHE A 216 -15.20 -13.91 30.15
N LEU A 217 -15.25 -14.27 28.86
CA LEU A 217 -15.58 -13.35 27.77
C LEU A 217 -17.05 -12.89 27.79
N GLN A 218 -17.97 -13.76 28.20
CA GLN A 218 -19.38 -13.43 28.41
C GLN A 218 -19.51 -12.32 29.47
N GLN A 219 -18.77 -12.43 30.58
CA GLN A 219 -18.76 -11.41 31.66
C GLN A 219 -18.15 -10.07 31.22
N LEU A 220 -17.30 -10.07 30.18
CA LEU A 220 -16.79 -8.84 29.56
C LEU A 220 -17.77 -8.22 28.55
N THR A 221 -18.92 -8.86 28.27
CA THR A 221 -19.90 -8.42 27.26
C THR A 221 -21.16 -7.82 27.87
N TYR A 222 -21.69 -8.40 28.96
CA TYR A 222 -22.97 -8.00 29.56
C TYR A 222 -22.79 -7.15 30.83
N HIS A 223 -23.86 -6.44 31.25
CA HIS A 223 -23.90 -5.79 32.55
C HIS A 223 -23.62 -6.81 33.66
N HIS A 224 -22.63 -6.49 34.49
CA HIS A 224 -22.00 -7.42 35.41
C HIS A 224 -22.98 -8.07 36.39
N THR A 225 -23.11 -9.39 36.34
CA THR A 225 -23.90 -10.19 37.29
C THR A 225 -23.10 -10.65 38.51
N GLU A 226 -21.76 -10.69 38.40
CA GLU A 226 -20.85 -11.14 39.48
C GLU A 226 -20.42 -10.02 40.42
N GLY A 227 -19.87 -10.36 41.59
CA GLY A 227 -19.33 -9.41 42.56
C GLY A 227 -18.17 -8.57 42.03
N LEU A 228 -17.93 -7.41 42.64
CA LEU A 228 -16.81 -6.51 42.30
C LEU A 228 -15.42 -7.15 42.53
N ASP A 229 -15.36 -8.22 43.30
CA ASP A 229 -14.20 -9.05 43.58
C ASP A 229 -13.88 -10.08 42.47
N SER A 230 -14.78 -10.27 41.48
CA SER A 230 -14.53 -11.18 40.36
C SER A 230 -13.44 -10.64 39.42
N PRO A 231 -12.44 -11.45 39.05
CA PRO A 231 -11.38 -11.04 38.13
C PRO A 231 -11.89 -10.54 36.77
N ALA A 232 -12.94 -11.16 36.23
CA ALA A 232 -13.53 -10.74 34.95
C ALA A 232 -14.20 -9.38 35.06
N ARG A 233 -14.93 -9.13 36.15
CA ARG A 233 -15.57 -7.83 36.41
C ARG A 233 -14.55 -6.72 36.62
N MET A 234 -13.52 -6.97 37.43
CA MET A 234 -12.43 -5.99 37.64
C MET A 234 -11.74 -5.63 36.33
N PHE A 235 -11.44 -6.63 35.50
CA PHE A 235 -10.84 -6.38 34.19
C PHE A 235 -11.77 -5.59 33.27
N GLY A 236 -13.07 -5.89 33.25
CA GLY A 236 -14.07 -5.12 32.51
C GLY A 236 -14.11 -3.65 32.91
N ILE A 237 -14.06 -3.35 34.22
CA ILE A 237 -13.98 -1.98 34.75
C ILE A 237 -12.68 -1.31 34.30
N GLN A 238 -11.55 -1.99 34.43
CA GLN A 238 -10.23 -1.48 34.02
C GLN A 238 -10.21 -1.13 32.52
N LEU A 239 -10.75 -2.00 31.65
CA LEU A 239 -10.91 -1.74 30.22
C LEU A 239 -11.79 -0.51 29.96
N GLY A 240 -12.92 -0.38 30.68
CA GLY A 240 -13.81 0.77 30.58
C GLY A 240 -13.12 2.10 30.94
N MET A 241 -12.35 2.11 32.03
CA MET A 241 -11.55 3.26 32.46
C MET A 241 -10.52 3.66 31.40
N TRP A 242 -9.80 2.69 30.82
CA TRP A 242 -8.83 2.95 29.77
C TRP A 242 -9.45 3.49 28.49
N GLN A 243 -10.64 2.99 28.11
CA GLN A 243 -11.37 3.52 26.96
C GLN A 243 -11.78 4.97 27.19
N GLU A 244 -12.25 5.33 28.38
CA GLU A 244 -12.64 6.71 28.68
C GLU A 244 -11.43 7.63 28.76
N ALA A 245 -10.34 7.22 29.41
CA ALA A 245 -9.07 7.95 29.43
C ALA A 245 -8.51 8.17 28.01
N SER A 246 -8.64 7.18 27.12
CA SER A 246 -8.29 7.31 25.70
C SER A 246 -9.12 8.35 24.97
N LYS A 247 -10.44 8.42 25.24
CA LYS A 247 -11.32 9.44 24.66
C LYS A 247 -10.98 10.82 25.18
N GLU A 248 -10.72 10.94 26.48
CA GLU A 248 -10.37 12.20 27.13
C GLU A 248 -9.01 12.74 26.64
N ALA A 249 -7.99 11.88 26.53
CA ALA A 249 -6.70 12.25 25.96
C ALA A 249 -6.84 12.78 24.52
N ARG A 250 -7.69 12.14 23.70
CA ARG A 250 -8.02 12.60 22.34
C ARG A 250 -8.74 13.96 22.35
N ARG A 251 -9.68 14.18 23.28
CA ARG A 251 -10.37 15.48 23.46
C ARG A 251 -9.39 16.59 23.85
N MET A 252 -8.41 16.28 24.71
CA MET A 252 -7.40 17.21 25.20
C MET A 252 -6.19 17.39 24.27
N GLY A 253 -6.19 16.78 23.07
CA GLY A 253 -5.09 16.92 22.11
C GLY A 253 -3.77 16.27 22.55
N ARG A 254 -3.81 15.33 23.50
CA ARG A 254 -2.65 14.54 23.92
C ARG A 254 -2.52 13.32 23.00
N SER A 255 -1.48 13.31 22.17
CA SER A 255 -1.14 12.17 21.29
C SER A 255 -0.36 11.11 22.08
N GLY A 256 -1.05 10.36 22.92
CA GLY A 256 -0.54 9.12 23.50
C GLY A 256 -1.54 8.01 23.23
N ASN A 257 -1.10 6.89 22.64
CA ASN A 257 -1.91 5.69 22.61
C ASN A 257 -2.01 5.20 24.06
N VAL A 258 -3.15 5.41 24.73
CA VAL A 258 -3.25 5.28 26.19
C VAL A 258 -2.89 3.87 26.67
N GLN A 259 -3.00 2.83 25.82
CA GLN A 259 -2.39 1.52 26.05
C GLN A 259 -2.00 0.81 24.75
N ASN A 260 -0.85 0.14 24.74
CA ASN A 260 -0.43 -0.77 23.68
C ASN A 260 -1.27 -2.07 23.73
N VAL A 261 -1.59 -2.66 22.57
CA VAL A 261 -2.29 -3.95 22.44
C VAL A 261 -1.64 -5.05 23.29
N ASP A 262 -0.32 -5.04 23.40
CA ASP A 262 0.43 -6.06 24.16
C ASP A 262 0.20 -5.91 25.68
N SER A 263 0.05 -4.67 26.17
CA SER A 263 -0.34 -4.41 27.56
C SER A 263 -1.74 -4.97 27.85
N VAL A 264 -2.70 -4.73 26.95
CA VAL A 264 -4.07 -5.25 27.10
C VAL A 264 -4.08 -6.78 27.13
N LEU A 265 -3.26 -7.44 26.31
CA LEU A 265 -3.12 -8.90 26.31
C LEU A 265 -2.54 -9.41 27.64
N ALA A 266 -1.47 -8.78 28.16
CA ALA A 266 -0.87 -9.16 29.44
C ALA A 266 -1.88 -9.10 30.59
N HIS A 267 -2.65 -8.01 30.68
CA HIS A 267 -3.68 -7.86 31.70
C HIS A 267 -4.81 -8.88 31.53
N ALA A 268 -5.20 -9.18 30.29
CA ALA A 268 -6.19 -10.23 30.01
C ALA A 268 -5.71 -11.60 30.52
N ILE A 269 -4.44 -11.96 30.29
CA ILE A 269 -3.85 -13.22 30.77
C ILE A 269 -3.83 -13.26 32.31
N LEU A 270 -3.42 -12.17 32.99
CA LEU A 270 -3.41 -12.11 34.45
C LEU A 270 -4.80 -12.34 35.06
N HIS A 271 -5.79 -11.60 34.59
CA HIS A 271 -7.15 -11.73 35.11
C HIS A 271 -7.79 -13.05 34.73
N PHE A 272 -7.49 -13.59 33.55
CA PHE A 272 -7.96 -14.91 33.14
C PHE A 272 -7.36 -16.04 34.00
N ASN A 273 -6.06 -15.99 34.30
CA ASN A 273 -5.44 -16.96 35.22
C ASN A 273 -6.08 -16.89 36.61
N ALA A 274 -6.25 -15.69 37.17
CA ALA A 274 -6.93 -15.51 38.46
C ALA A 274 -8.37 -16.03 38.44
N TYR A 275 -9.08 -15.81 37.33
CA TYR A 275 -10.44 -16.32 37.11
C TYR A 275 -10.47 -17.86 37.11
N CYS A 276 -9.58 -18.51 36.35
CA CYS A 276 -9.49 -19.97 36.33
C CYS A 276 -9.12 -20.57 37.70
N ARG A 277 -8.43 -19.82 38.57
CA ARG A 277 -8.11 -20.25 39.93
C ARG A 277 -9.22 -19.94 40.94
N GLY A 278 -10.32 -19.32 40.52
CA GLY A 278 -11.44 -18.95 41.38
C GLY A 278 -11.09 -17.86 42.41
N GLU A 279 -10.07 -17.04 42.12
CA GLU A 279 -9.61 -16.01 43.04
C GLU A 279 -10.61 -14.86 43.16
N LYS A 280 -10.64 -14.26 44.35
CA LYS A 280 -11.33 -13.00 44.62
C LYS A 280 -10.29 -11.90 44.77
N LEU A 281 -10.37 -10.88 43.92
CA LEU A 281 -9.41 -9.79 43.89
C LEU A 281 -9.83 -8.67 44.83
N ALA A 282 -8.88 -8.12 45.57
CA ALA A 282 -9.07 -6.89 46.35
C ALA A 282 -8.81 -5.63 45.49
N ALA A 283 -8.03 -5.75 44.42
CA ALA A 283 -7.71 -4.66 43.48
C ALA A 283 -7.43 -5.24 42.08
N PRO A 284 -7.60 -4.44 41.00
CA PRO A 284 -7.28 -4.87 39.64
C PRO A 284 -5.82 -5.28 39.49
N LEU A 285 -5.57 -6.36 38.76
CA LEU A 285 -4.21 -6.79 38.46
C LEU A 285 -3.58 -5.82 37.44
N SER A 286 -2.28 -5.61 37.57
CA SER A 286 -1.53 -4.71 36.71
C SER A 286 -0.25 -5.36 36.22
N TRP A 287 0.11 -5.05 34.98
CA TRP A 287 1.39 -5.44 34.39
C TRP A 287 2.07 -4.23 33.73
N THR A 288 3.38 -4.16 33.88
CA THR A 288 4.23 -3.13 33.26
C THR A 288 5.38 -3.81 32.53
N PRO A 289 5.71 -3.41 31.29
CA PRO A 289 6.85 -3.98 30.57
C PRO A 289 8.16 -3.85 31.37
N ASP A 290 8.89 -4.95 31.46
CA ASP A 290 10.21 -5.01 32.08
C ASP A 290 11.31 -4.81 31.02
N TYR A 291 11.98 -3.66 31.08
CA TYR A 291 13.10 -3.30 30.20
C TYR A 291 14.47 -3.70 30.76
N GLY A 292 14.52 -4.40 31.90
CA GLY A 292 15.75 -4.77 32.60
C GLY A 292 16.20 -3.73 33.63
N SER A 293 17.49 -3.76 33.98
CA SER A 293 18.09 -2.84 34.96
C SER A 293 19.25 -2.07 34.35
N ARG A 294 19.43 -0.83 34.81
CA ARG A 294 20.56 0.04 34.46
C ARG A 294 21.34 0.42 35.71
N GLU A 295 22.64 0.65 35.56
CA GLU A 295 23.48 1.17 36.63
C GLU A 295 23.52 2.70 36.58
N ILE A 296 23.31 3.33 37.74
CA ILE A 296 23.47 4.77 37.91
C ILE A 296 24.49 5.00 39.00
N THR A 297 25.53 5.78 38.70
CA THR A 297 26.46 6.28 39.71
C THR A 297 25.97 7.62 40.24
N ARG A 298 25.72 7.69 41.55
CA ARG A 298 25.38 8.94 42.26
C ARG A 298 26.50 9.30 43.21
N THR A 299 26.92 10.56 43.18
CA THR A 299 27.88 11.09 44.16
C THR A 299 27.09 11.62 45.36
N LEU A 300 27.25 10.96 46.51
CA LEU A 300 26.67 11.37 47.79
C LEU A 300 27.81 11.61 48.77
N ASN A 301 27.87 12.82 49.35
CA ASN A 301 28.91 13.22 50.31
C ASN A 301 30.36 12.97 49.82
N GLY A 302 30.63 13.26 48.53
CA GLY A 302 31.97 13.11 47.94
C GLY A 302 32.40 11.66 47.67
N LYS A 303 31.52 10.67 47.87
CA LYS A 303 31.74 9.27 47.47
C LYS A 303 30.80 8.90 46.33
N GLU A 304 31.36 8.32 45.28
CA GLU A 304 30.60 7.73 44.18
C GLU A 304 29.99 6.40 44.62
N LYS A 305 28.68 6.23 44.41
CA LYS A 305 27.95 5.00 44.68
C LYS A 305 27.18 4.59 43.44
N THR A 306 27.52 3.42 42.90
CA THR A 306 26.80 2.83 41.76
C THR A 306 25.64 1.98 42.28
N GLU A 307 24.43 2.25 41.80
CA GLU A 307 23.20 1.56 42.17
C GLU A 307 22.50 1.02 40.90
N LYS A 308 21.99 -0.22 40.96
CA LYS A 308 21.14 -0.77 39.90
C LYS A 308 19.70 -0.31 40.10
N VAL A 309 19.12 0.34 39.09
CA VAL A 309 17.71 0.75 39.06
C VAL A 309 17.00 0.18 37.83
N PRO A 310 15.66 0.08 37.82
CA PRO A 310 14.92 -0.34 36.63
C PRO A 310 15.22 0.55 35.41
N ALA A 311 15.44 -0.08 34.26
CA ALA A 311 15.62 0.61 32.99
C ALA A 311 14.29 1.17 32.49
N THR A 312 14.35 2.29 31.76
CA THR A 312 13.17 2.87 31.10
C THR A 312 13.16 2.48 29.62
N GLU A 313 12.03 2.70 28.92
CA GLU A 313 11.96 2.48 27.46
C GLU A 313 13.05 3.26 26.69
N ALA A 314 13.48 4.42 27.19
CA ALA A 314 14.55 5.22 26.60
C ALA A 314 15.95 4.57 26.76
N ASP A 315 16.13 3.73 27.78
CA ASP A 315 17.37 3.02 28.11
C ASP A 315 17.36 1.56 27.62
N PHE A 316 16.43 1.20 26.73
CA PHE A 316 16.14 -0.18 26.36
C PHE A 316 17.32 -0.89 25.69
N ASP A 317 18.06 -1.68 26.48
CA ASP A 317 19.01 -2.67 25.98
C ASP A 317 18.28 -4.00 25.69
N ARG A 318 18.18 -4.30 24.40
CA ARG A 318 17.45 -5.44 23.84
C ARG A 318 17.98 -6.79 24.31
N LYS A 319 19.29 -6.88 24.61
CA LYS A 319 19.93 -8.12 25.08
C LYS A 319 19.73 -8.33 26.58
N ALA A 320 19.61 -7.25 27.35
CA ALA A 320 19.44 -7.31 28.80
C ALA A 320 17.98 -7.50 29.23
N ALA A 321 17.01 -7.07 28.41
CA ALA A 321 15.60 -7.19 28.75
C ALA A 321 15.09 -8.66 28.73
N PRO A 322 14.24 -9.07 29.68
CA PRO A 322 13.68 -10.42 29.73
C PRO A 322 12.84 -10.76 28.49
N ALA A 323 12.55 -12.05 28.30
CA ALA A 323 11.69 -12.53 27.22
C ALA A 323 10.31 -11.86 27.30
N ASN A 324 9.79 -11.41 26.15
CA ASN A 324 8.50 -10.71 26.03
C ASN A 324 8.31 -9.53 27.00
N LEU A 325 9.40 -8.89 27.44
CA LEU A 325 9.38 -7.82 28.45
C LEU A 325 8.70 -8.24 29.76
N GLY A 326 8.82 -9.52 30.15
CA GLY A 326 8.21 -10.05 31.37
C GLY A 326 6.70 -10.25 31.28
N MET A 327 6.14 -10.42 30.08
CA MET A 327 4.72 -10.70 29.89
C MET A 327 4.29 -11.97 30.67
N PRO A 328 3.14 -11.95 31.38
CA PRO A 328 2.61 -13.12 32.07
C PRO A 328 2.32 -14.28 31.11
N VAL A 329 2.52 -15.50 31.61
CA VAL A 329 2.22 -16.74 30.88
C VAL A 329 0.85 -17.24 31.30
N MET A 330 0.06 -17.73 30.34
CA MET A 330 -1.23 -18.35 30.66
C MET A 330 -1.02 -19.71 31.32
N ASP A 331 -1.68 -19.94 32.45
CA ASP A 331 -1.56 -21.19 33.20
C ASP A 331 -2.03 -22.37 32.35
N GLY A 332 -1.19 -23.40 32.20
CA GLY A 332 -1.50 -24.60 31.43
C GLY A 332 -1.32 -24.46 29.91
N TYR A 333 -0.89 -23.30 29.40
CA TYR A 333 -0.63 -23.11 27.97
C TYR A 333 0.66 -23.82 27.53
N PRO A 334 0.59 -24.86 26.68
CA PRO A 334 1.76 -25.64 26.25
C PRO A 334 2.61 -24.95 25.18
N GLY A 335 2.23 -23.75 24.75
CA GLY A 335 2.86 -23.02 23.65
C GLY A 335 2.27 -23.33 22.27
N LEU A 336 2.74 -22.61 21.25
CA LEU A 336 2.40 -22.79 19.84
C LEU A 336 3.26 -23.89 19.19
N ARG A 337 2.63 -24.87 18.52
CA ARG A 337 3.37 -25.90 17.74
C ARG A 337 4.09 -25.23 16.56
N GLU A 338 5.32 -25.63 16.24
CA GLU A 338 6.15 -25.00 15.19
C GLU A 338 6.41 -23.49 15.40
N GLY A 339 6.23 -22.98 16.63
CA GLY A 339 6.33 -21.55 16.92
C GLY A 339 7.75 -21.02 17.11
N ARG A 340 8.70 -21.86 17.53
CA ARG A 340 10.09 -21.45 17.83
C ARG A 340 10.98 -21.53 16.59
N PHE A 341 11.86 -20.54 16.43
CA PHE A 341 12.86 -20.50 15.36
C PHE A 341 14.07 -19.63 15.70
N ASP A 342 15.18 -19.82 14.99
CA ASP A 342 16.37 -18.99 15.11
C ASP A 342 16.28 -17.79 14.15
N PRO A 343 16.13 -16.55 14.65
CA PRO A 343 16.08 -15.35 13.81
C PRO A 343 17.41 -14.98 13.17
N SER A 344 18.53 -15.53 13.66
CA SER A 344 19.89 -15.23 13.20
C SER A 344 20.31 -16.06 11.98
N GLN A 345 19.57 -17.14 11.69
CA GLN A 345 19.77 -17.91 10.49
C GLN A 345 18.98 -17.29 9.32
N PRO A 346 19.60 -17.06 8.16
CA PRO A 346 18.89 -16.67 6.97
C PRO A 346 17.94 -17.81 6.61
N THR A 347 16.64 -17.60 6.90
CA THR A 347 15.54 -18.54 6.68
C THR A 347 15.74 -19.91 7.32
N ASP A 348 14.98 -20.19 8.39
CA ASP A 348 14.73 -21.57 8.84
C ASP A 348 14.63 -22.53 7.65
N ASP A 349 15.54 -23.50 7.64
CA ASP A 349 15.70 -24.59 6.67
C ASP A 349 14.46 -24.87 5.81
N LEU A 350 14.48 -24.35 4.59
CA LEU A 350 13.64 -24.78 3.48
C LEU A 350 14.21 -26.10 2.93
N LYS A 351 13.82 -27.24 3.52
CA LYS A 351 14.17 -28.57 2.98
C LYS A 351 13.07 -29.66 3.03
N GLY A 352 11.84 -29.34 3.41
CA GLY A 352 10.78 -30.34 3.45
C GLY A 352 9.66 -30.03 2.48
N GLU A 353 8.54 -29.54 3.00
CA GLU A 353 7.27 -29.60 2.28
C GLU A 353 7.14 -28.62 1.10
N LEU A 354 7.70 -27.40 1.18
CA LEU A 354 7.67 -26.49 0.03
C LEU A 354 8.63 -26.97 -1.07
N ALA A 355 9.76 -27.59 -0.70
CA ALA A 355 10.72 -28.17 -1.64
C ALA A 355 10.15 -29.44 -2.30
N ASP A 356 9.40 -30.27 -1.57
CA ASP A 356 8.73 -31.45 -2.12
C ASP A 356 7.56 -31.06 -3.05
N ILE A 357 6.76 -30.06 -2.67
CA ILE A 357 5.70 -29.51 -3.52
C ILE A 357 6.29 -28.87 -4.77
N VAL A 358 7.38 -28.12 -4.62
CA VAL A 358 8.08 -27.47 -5.73
C VAL A 358 8.84 -28.47 -6.61
N HIS A 359 9.44 -29.53 -6.07
CA HIS A 359 10.01 -30.65 -6.82
C HIS A 359 8.92 -31.37 -7.61
N THR A 360 7.79 -31.67 -6.97
CA THR A 360 6.63 -32.28 -7.65
C THR A 360 6.10 -31.36 -8.76
N GLY A 361 6.09 -30.05 -8.55
CA GLY A 361 5.71 -29.04 -9.56
C GLY A 361 6.73 -28.88 -10.69
N ALA A 362 8.03 -29.02 -10.41
CA ALA A 362 9.10 -29.04 -11.41
C ALA A 362 9.08 -30.32 -12.26
N GLU A 363 8.78 -31.47 -11.64
CA GLU A 363 8.60 -32.76 -12.33
C GLU A 363 7.30 -32.79 -13.17
N ARG A 364 6.20 -32.21 -12.68
CA ARG A 364 4.93 -32.05 -13.42
C ARG A 364 4.98 -30.95 -14.49
N GLY A 365 5.84 -29.94 -14.31
CA GLY A 365 6.10 -28.87 -15.28
C GLY A 365 6.80 -29.34 -16.57
N ALA A 366 7.04 -30.64 -16.71
CA ALA A 366 7.45 -31.29 -17.96
C ALA A 366 6.29 -31.47 -18.96
N GLY A 367 5.07 -31.03 -18.66
CA GLY A 367 4.10 -30.70 -19.71
C GLY A 367 4.55 -29.41 -20.40
N GLU A 368 4.65 -29.39 -21.74
CA GLU A 368 5.12 -28.22 -22.50
C GLU A 368 4.25 -27.00 -22.19
N ALA A 369 4.69 -26.19 -21.22
CA ALA A 369 4.13 -24.88 -21.01
C ALA A 369 4.25 -24.10 -22.31
N PHE A 370 3.21 -23.36 -22.66
CA PHE A 370 3.17 -22.57 -23.88
C PHE A 370 2.77 -21.14 -23.55
N VAL A 371 3.09 -20.23 -24.47
CA VAL A 371 2.59 -18.86 -24.48
C VAL A 371 2.14 -18.53 -25.89
N THR A 372 0.94 -17.96 -26.03
CA THR A 372 0.40 -17.59 -27.34
C THR A 372 -0.38 -16.29 -27.25
N MET A 373 -0.40 -15.52 -28.34
CA MET A 373 -1.16 -14.29 -28.44
C MET A 373 -2.61 -14.61 -28.79
N VAL A 374 -3.55 -14.11 -27.97
CA VAL A 374 -4.98 -14.35 -28.14
C VAL A 374 -5.74 -13.03 -28.09
N THR A 375 -6.68 -12.85 -29.02
CA THR A 375 -7.70 -11.79 -28.91
C THR A 375 -8.75 -12.23 -27.89
N VAL A 376 -8.66 -11.72 -26.67
CA VAL A 376 -9.56 -12.06 -25.57
C VAL A 376 -10.82 -11.21 -25.65
N THR A 377 -11.97 -11.85 -25.84
CA THR A 377 -13.28 -11.19 -25.90
C THR A 377 -13.91 -10.99 -24.51
N PRO A 378 -14.90 -10.09 -24.35
CA PRO A 378 -15.68 -9.97 -23.12
C PRO A 378 -16.34 -11.27 -22.67
N ASP A 379 -16.77 -12.12 -23.61
CA ASP A 379 -17.38 -13.41 -23.32
C ASP A 379 -16.35 -14.42 -22.79
N MET A 380 -15.17 -14.50 -23.42
CA MET A 380 -14.05 -15.30 -22.92
C MET A 380 -13.63 -14.85 -21.52
N ALA A 381 -13.49 -13.54 -21.32
CA ALA A 381 -13.15 -12.98 -20.02
C ALA A 381 -14.22 -13.32 -18.95
N THR A 382 -15.51 -13.27 -19.30
CA THR A 382 -16.61 -13.64 -18.41
C THR A 382 -16.56 -15.12 -18.05
N HIS A 383 -16.29 -15.99 -19.03
CA HIS A 383 -16.15 -17.42 -18.82
C HIS A 383 -14.97 -17.75 -17.89
N TRP A 384 -13.78 -17.20 -18.16
CA TRP A 384 -12.57 -17.41 -17.35
C TRP A 384 -12.67 -16.79 -15.94
N LEU A 385 -13.53 -15.79 -15.74
CA LEU A 385 -13.83 -15.21 -14.43
C LEU A 385 -14.92 -15.95 -13.65
N SER A 386 -15.51 -17.01 -14.22
CA SER A 386 -16.52 -17.81 -13.54
C SER A 386 -16.00 -18.39 -12.22
N SER A 387 -16.90 -18.66 -11.28
CA SER A 387 -16.54 -19.23 -9.97
C SER A 387 -15.87 -20.60 -10.05
N LYS A 388 -16.01 -21.31 -11.17
CA LYS A 388 -15.33 -22.59 -11.42
C LYS A 388 -13.84 -22.39 -11.70
N ILE A 389 -13.51 -21.45 -12.59
CA ILE A 389 -12.12 -21.22 -13.06
C ILE A 389 -11.38 -20.24 -12.12
N ASN A 390 -12.05 -19.20 -11.64
CA ASN A 390 -11.49 -18.14 -10.80
C ASN A 390 -11.79 -18.33 -9.31
N ARG A 391 -11.56 -19.54 -8.78
CA ARG A 391 -11.96 -19.95 -7.42
C ARG A 391 -11.04 -19.52 -6.27
N LYS A 392 -9.78 -19.16 -6.55
CA LYS A 392 -8.72 -18.94 -5.54
C LYS A 392 -7.96 -17.62 -5.70
N ASN A 393 -8.49 -16.64 -6.44
CA ASN A 393 -7.84 -15.33 -6.59
C ASN A 393 -8.35 -14.32 -5.56
N ARG A 394 -7.45 -13.39 -5.19
CA ARG A 394 -7.72 -12.34 -4.19
C ARG A 394 -8.85 -11.41 -4.61
N LYS A 395 -9.49 -10.76 -3.62
CA LYS A 395 -10.47 -9.69 -3.88
C LYS A 395 -9.90 -8.60 -4.79
N THR A 396 -10.70 -8.18 -5.77
CA THR A 396 -10.28 -7.23 -6.80
C THR A 396 -10.44 -5.77 -6.33
N GLN A 397 -9.67 -4.86 -6.92
CA GLN A 397 -9.74 -3.44 -6.62
C GLN A 397 -10.54 -2.77 -7.74
N LYS A 398 -11.82 -2.45 -7.47
CA LYS A 398 -12.73 -1.87 -8.47
C LYS A 398 -12.13 -0.62 -9.15
N ASN A 399 -11.44 0.23 -8.39
CA ASN A 399 -10.82 1.44 -8.95
C ASN A 399 -9.70 1.13 -9.97
N HIS A 400 -8.94 0.05 -9.76
CA HIS A 400 -7.89 -0.39 -10.68
C HIS A 400 -8.51 -1.02 -11.94
N VAL A 401 -9.55 -1.85 -11.78
CA VAL A 401 -10.32 -2.41 -12.89
C VAL A 401 -10.92 -1.28 -13.75
N ASN A 402 -11.57 -0.31 -13.13
CA ASN A 402 -12.15 0.85 -13.82
C ASN A 402 -11.09 1.68 -14.54
N ALA A 403 -9.88 1.80 -13.97
CA ALA A 403 -8.77 2.49 -14.61
C ALA A 403 -8.35 1.76 -15.91
N ILE A 404 -8.12 0.45 -15.85
CA ILE A 404 -7.78 -0.36 -17.03
C ILE A 404 -8.92 -0.32 -18.06
N ALA A 405 -10.18 -0.46 -17.63
CA ALA A 405 -11.33 -0.45 -18.54
C ALA A 405 -11.48 0.89 -19.27
N ARG A 406 -11.12 2.01 -18.64
CA ARG A 406 -11.10 3.33 -19.29
C ARG A 406 -9.98 3.42 -20.34
N ASP A 407 -8.79 2.91 -20.06
CA ASP A 407 -7.71 2.87 -21.07
C ASP A 407 -8.10 2.01 -22.27
N ILE A 408 -8.74 0.85 -22.05
CA ILE A 408 -9.27 -0.01 -23.11
C ILE A 408 -10.30 0.76 -23.95
N LYS A 409 -11.30 1.41 -23.31
CA LYS A 409 -12.33 2.21 -24.01
C LYS A 409 -11.75 3.39 -24.79
N ALA A 410 -10.71 4.01 -24.28
CA ALA A 410 -10.06 5.14 -24.91
C ALA A 410 -9.09 4.74 -26.04
N GLY A 411 -8.88 3.44 -26.28
CA GLY A 411 -7.86 2.96 -27.21
C GLY A 411 -6.42 3.20 -26.74
N ASN A 412 -6.25 3.59 -25.47
CA ASN A 412 -4.95 3.83 -24.84
C ASN A 412 -4.35 2.55 -24.23
N TRP A 413 -5.05 1.41 -24.38
CA TRP A 413 -4.54 0.13 -23.94
C TRP A 413 -3.28 -0.23 -24.72
N MET A 414 -2.16 -0.29 -24.01
CA MET A 414 -0.91 -0.83 -24.53
C MET A 414 -0.78 -2.27 -24.06
N MET A 415 -0.57 -3.20 -25.00
CA MET A 415 -0.47 -4.64 -24.72
C MET A 415 0.58 -4.89 -23.62
N ASN A 416 0.16 -5.53 -22.55
CA ASN A 416 1.02 -5.86 -21.41
C ASN A 416 1.72 -7.20 -21.69
N ALA A 417 3.06 -7.18 -21.69
CA ALA A 417 3.89 -8.35 -21.95
C ALA A 417 3.74 -9.47 -20.89
N GLN A 418 3.17 -9.19 -19.72
CA GLN A 418 2.90 -10.23 -18.73
C GLN A 418 1.72 -11.11 -19.16
N PRO A 419 1.89 -12.42 -19.38
CA PRO A 419 0.79 -13.29 -19.79
C PRO A 419 -0.30 -13.43 -18.71
N ILE A 420 -1.50 -13.80 -19.16
CA ILE A 420 -2.53 -14.37 -18.29
C ILE A 420 -2.28 -15.89 -18.22
N CYS A 421 -2.06 -16.39 -17.01
CA CYS A 421 -1.59 -17.75 -16.77
C CYS A 421 -2.72 -18.66 -16.28
N PHE A 422 -2.76 -19.87 -16.82
CA PHE A 422 -3.70 -20.93 -16.49
C PHE A 422 -2.97 -22.24 -16.19
N THR A 423 -3.61 -23.11 -15.41
CA THR A 423 -3.05 -24.43 -15.07
C THR A 423 -3.04 -25.42 -16.24
N SER A 424 -3.92 -25.23 -17.23
CA SER A 424 -4.02 -25.99 -18.47
C SER A 424 -4.31 -25.02 -19.63
N ASP A 425 -4.38 -25.49 -20.88
CA ASP A 425 -4.74 -24.67 -22.04
C ASP A 425 -6.19 -24.15 -21.96
N PRO A 426 -6.44 -22.84 -21.79
CA PRO A 426 -7.79 -22.30 -21.65
C PRO A 426 -8.57 -22.18 -22.97
N LEU A 427 -7.97 -22.55 -24.11
CA LEU A 427 -8.54 -22.42 -25.46
C LEU A 427 -9.13 -23.74 -25.99
N VAL A 428 -8.89 -24.85 -25.30
CA VAL A 428 -9.41 -26.18 -25.67
C VAL A 428 -10.54 -26.60 -24.76
N GLU A 429 -11.38 -27.51 -25.25
CA GLU A 429 -12.37 -28.17 -24.39
C GLU A 429 -11.67 -29.20 -23.51
N HIS A 430 -11.87 -29.08 -22.20
CA HIS A 430 -11.35 -30.01 -21.22
C HIS A 430 -12.31 -31.18 -21.01
N GLU A 431 -11.76 -32.39 -20.85
CA GLU A 431 -12.54 -33.56 -20.47
C GLU A 431 -13.17 -33.39 -19.07
N ALA A 432 -14.26 -34.12 -18.83
CA ALA A 432 -14.96 -34.08 -17.55
C ALA A 432 -14.06 -34.55 -16.40
N GLY A 433 -13.46 -33.60 -15.67
CA GLY A 433 -12.58 -33.86 -14.52
C GLY A 433 -11.28 -33.05 -14.53
N GLU A 434 -10.87 -32.49 -15.67
CA GLU A 434 -9.71 -31.61 -15.73
C GLU A 434 -10.11 -30.18 -15.30
N GLU A 435 -9.59 -29.73 -14.16
CA GLU A 435 -9.99 -28.44 -13.57
C GLU A 435 -9.10 -27.29 -14.05
N LEU A 436 -9.53 -26.60 -15.11
CA LEU A 436 -8.92 -25.34 -15.54
C LEU A 436 -8.99 -24.27 -14.44
N ARG A 437 -7.83 -23.73 -14.03
CA ARG A 437 -7.73 -22.66 -13.03
C ARG A 437 -6.99 -21.44 -13.57
N LEU A 438 -7.55 -20.26 -13.30
CA LEU A 438 -6.91 -18.96 -13.55
C LEU A 438 -5.91 -18.61 -12.43
N LEU A 439 -4.64 -18.40 -12.77
CA LEU A 439 -3.56 -18.13 -11.80
C LEU A 439 -3.29 -16.62 -11.57
N ASN A 440 -3.49 -15.77 -12.58
CA ASN A 440 -3.28 -14.32 -12.50
C ASN A 440 -4.24 -13.57 -13.45
N GLY A 441 -4.06 -12.26 -13.65
CA GLY A 441 -4.76 -11.53 -14.74
C GLY A 441 -6.22 -11.14 -14.48
N GLN A 442 -6.78 -11.45 -13.31
CA GLN A 442 -8.19 -11.16 -12.97
C GLN A 442 -8.60 -9.70 -13.18
N HIS A 443 -7.73 -8.71 -12.93
CA HIS A 443 -8.07 -7.29 -13.11
C HIS A 443 -8.19 -6.93 -14.59
N ARG A 444 -7.33 -7.52 -15.44
CA ARG A 444 -7.35 -7.34 -16.89
C ARG A 444 -8.59 -7.99 -17.49
N LEU A 445 -8.91 -9.23 -17.12
CA LEU A 445 -10.14 -9.89 -17.57
C LEU A 445 -11.40 -9.12 -17.14
N LEU A 446 -11.44 -8.63 -15.90
CA LEU A 446 -12.57 -7.81 -15.43
C LEU A 446 -12.68 -6.52 -16.23
N ALA A 447 -11.55 -5.90 -16.57
CA ALA A 447 -11.53 -4.68 -17.34
C ALA A 447 -11.98 -4.90 -18.80
N ILE A 448 -11.62 -6.02 -19.43
CA ILE A 448 -12.11 -6.41 -20.77
C ILE A 448 -13.62 -6.58 -20.76
N ARG A 449 -14.13 -7.33 -19.77
CA ARG A 449 -15.57 -7.52 -19.56
C ARG A 449 -16.28 -6.18 -19.36
N ASP A 450 -15.76 -5.32 -18.49
CA ASP A 450 -16.37 -4.02 -18.15
C ASP A 450 -16.20 -2.98 -19.28
N ALA A 451 -15.17 -3.16 -20.12
CA ALA A 451 -14.93 -2.35 -21.31
C ALA A 451 -15.87 -2.72 -22.46
N GLY A 452 -16.18 -4.01 -22.61
CA GLY A 452 -16.95 -4.54 -23.73
C GLY A 452 -16.16 -4.57 -25.05
N ILE A 453 -14.83 -4.47 -24.99
CA ILE A 453 -13.94 -4.38 -26.17
C ILE A 453 -12.94 -5.53 -26.10
N PRO A 454 -12.79 -6.34 -27.16
CA PRO A 454 -11.76 -7.37 -27.22
C PRO A 454 -10.36 -6.75 -27.33
N ILE A 455 -9.38 -7.37 -26.67
CA ILE A 455 -7.98 -6.93 -26.71
C ILE A 455 -7.04 -8.12 -26.89
N GLU A 456 -5.89 -7.90 -27.52
CA GLU A 456 -4.85 -8.90 -27.64
C GLU A 456 -4.02 -9.02 -26.35
N LEU A 457 -3.85 -10.25 -25.88
CA LEU A 457 -3.10 -10.58 -24.67
C LEU A 457 -2.30 -11.87 -24.87
N PRO A 458 -1.09 -11.96 -24.30
CA PRO A 458 -0.39 -13.23 -24.19
C PRO A 458 -1.11 -14.11 -23.15
N ILE A 459 -1.41 -15.34 -23.52
CA ILE A 459 -2.01 -16.38 -22.68
C ILE A 459 -0.99 -17.49 -22.49
N ALA A 460 -0.73 -17.87 -21.24
CA ALA A 460 0.16 -18.97 -20.91
C ALA A 460 -0.63 -20.12 -20.26
N GLY A 461 -0.50 -21.33 -20.82
CA GLY A 461 -1.14 -22.54 -20.31
C GLY A 461 -0.13 -23.55 -19.78
N ASN A 462 -0.63 -24.61 -19.15
CA ASN A 462 0.15 -25.67 -18.50
C ASN A 462 1.14 -25.14 -17.42
N ILE A 463 0.75 -24.08 -16.72
CA ILE A 463 1.55 -23.52 -15.63
C ILE A 463 1.26 -24.26 -14.32
N PRO A 464 2.26 -24.86 -13.64
CA PRO A 464 2.03 -25.60 -12.40
C PRO A 464 1.30 -24.76 -11.34
N GLU A 465 0.38 -25.38 -10.57
CA GLU A 465 -0.38 -24.67 -9.54
C GLU A 465 0.54 -24.09 -8.45
N GLU A 466 1.69 -24.71 -8.22
CA GLU A 466 2.74 -24.32 -7.29
C GLU A 466 3.37 -22.98 -7.67
N ALA A 467 3.43 -22.66 -8.96
CA ALA A 467 3.91 -21.38 -9.47
C ALA A 467 3.10 -20.21 -8.88
N PHE A 468 1.84 -20.47 -8.48
CA PHE A 468 0.95 -19.50 -7.85
C PHE A 468 1.60 -18.78 -6.65
N ALA A 469 2.44 -19.45 -5.87
CA ALA A 469 3.08 -18.87 -4.68
C ALA A 469 4.10 -17.77 -5.02
N THR A 470 4.64 -17.77 -6.25
CA THR A 470 5.72 -16.87 -6.68
C THR A 470 5.23 -15.61 -7.40
N PHE A 471 3.94 -15.53 -7.75
CA PHE A 471 3.34 -14.32 -8.35
C PHE A 471 3.31 -13.16 -7.35
N ASP A 472 3.60 -11.94 -7.80
CA ASP A 472 3.52 -10.69 -7.04
C ASP A 472 4.45 -10.58 -5.81
N THR A 473 5.53 -11.35 -5.74
CA THR A 473 6.55 -11.28 -4.65
C THR A 473 7.58 -10.15 -4.84
N HIS A 474 7.63 -9.53 -6.02
CA HIS A 474 8.69 -8.61 -6.43
C HIS A 474 8.53 -7.18 -5.89
N ALA A 475 9.62 -6.40 -5.92
CA ALA A 475 9.59 -4.97 -5.65
C ALA A 475 8.70 -4.23 -6.66
N LYS A 476 7.88 -3.29 -6.16
CA LYS A 476 7.13 -2.40 -7.06
C LYS A 476 8.14 -1.59 -7.85
N ARG A 477 8.08 -1.70 -9.17
CA ARG A 477 8.79 -0.78 -10.04
C ARG A 477 8.21 0.62 -9.83
N THR A 478 9.00 1.51 -9.27
CA THR A 478 8.68 2.94 -9.31
C THR A 478 9.35 3.45 -10.56
N VAL A 479 8.60 3.63 -11.65
CA VAL A 479 9.14 4.26 -12.85
C VAL A 479 9.42 5.71 -12.49
N ARG A 480 10.69 6.04 -12.23
CA ARG A 480 11.12 7.44 -12.13
C ARG A 480 11.02 8.04 -13.51
N ARG A 481 10.14 9.03 -13.69
CA ARG A 481 10.06 9.77 -14.95
C ARG A 481 11.30 10.66 -15.06
N SER A 482 11.88 10.73 -16.26
CA SER A 482 12.97 11.68 -16.54
C SER A 482 12.38 13.09 -16.54
N GLY A 483 12.83 13.95 -15.61
CA GLY A 483 12.27 15.28 -15.40
C GLY A 483 12.89 15.98 -14.19
N PRO A 484 12.53 17.25 -13.89
CA PRO A 484 13.03 17.96 -12.70
C PRO A 484 12.80 17.10 -11.45
N LYS A 485 13.68 17.23 -10.44
CA LYS A 485 13.75 16.43 -9.18
C LYS A 485 12.48 16.54 -8.30
N ALA A 486 11.31 16.29 -8.86
CA ALA A 486 10.04 16.24 -8.21
C ALA A 486 9.74 14.80 -7.80
N ASP A 487 9.17 14.63 -6.62
CA ASP A 487 8.73 13.33 -6.14
C ASP A 487 7.52 12.89 -6.99
N ASP A 488 7.66 11.80 -7.75
CA ASP A 488 6.59 11.26 -8.61
C ASP A 488 5.27 11.10 -7.85
N ARG A 489 5.31 10.74 -6.56
CA ARG A 489 4.09 10.58 -5.76
C ARG A 489 3.35 11.89 -5.56
N VAL A 490 4.09 12.98 -5.44
CA VAL A 490 3.56 14.34 -5.28
C VAL A 490 3.00 14.84 -6.60
N LEU A 491 3.71 14.65 -7.71
CA LEU A 491 3.23 15.00 -9.05
C LEU A 491 1.99 14.21 -9.43
N ILE A 492 1.97 12.89 -9.20
CA ILE A 492 0.79 12.05 -9.41
C ILE A 492 -0.39 12.65 -8.64
N ALA A 493 -0.20 12.96 -7.35
CA ALA A 493 -1.27 13.52 -6.52
C ALA A 493 -1.77 14.88 -7.03
N ALA A 494 -0.88 15.77 -7.47
CA ALA A 494 -1.23 17.07 -8.06
C ALA A 494 -2.00 16.90 -9.37
N ALA A 495 -1.52 16.03 -10.25
CA ALA A 495 -2.18 15.70 -11.51
C ALA A 495 -3.57 15.09 -11.30
N ARG A 496 -3.80 14.33 -10.23
CA ARG A 496 -5.17 13.84 -9.92
C ARG A 496 -6.15 14.98 -9.66
N PHE A 497 -5.72 16.04 -8.97
CA PHE A 497 -6.58 17.20 -8.73
C PHE A 497 -6.81 17.98 -10.02
N GLN A 498 -5.77 18.17 -10.84
CA GLN A 498 -5.91 18.81 -12.15
C GLN A 498 -6.89 18.04 -13.04
N PHE A 499 -6.70 16.73 -13.19
CA PHE A 499 -7.62 15.86 -13.95
C PHE A 499 -9.07 15.94 -13.45
N LYS A 500 -9.28 15.98 -12.13
CA LYS A 500 -10.63 16.13 -11.57
C LYS A 500 -11.26 17.46 -11.99
N GLU A 501 -10.50 18.55 -11.94
CA GLU A 501 -10.95 19.86 -12.41
C GLU A 501 -11.32 19.82 -13.90
N ASP A 502 -10.44 19.27 -14.74
CA ASP A 502 -10.63 19.21 -16.20
C ASP A 502 -11.86 18.39 -16.60
N ASN A 503 -12.18 17.35 -15.82
CA ASN A 503 -13.33 16.47 -16.04
C ASN A 503 -14.57 16.87 -15.21
N GLN A 504 -14.58 18.05 -14.59
CA GLN A 504 -15.68 18.56 -13.76
C GLN A 504 -16.08 17.62 -12.60
N ILE A 505 -15.12 16.82 -12.13
CA ILE A 505 -15.29 15.96 -10.98
C ILE A 505 -15.03 16.80 -9.73
N PRO A 506 -15.91 16.78 -8.70
CA PRO A 506 -15.68 17.54 -7.49
C PRO A 506 -14.30 17.25 -6.89
N LEU A 507 -13.48 18.27 -6.67
CA LEU A 507 -12.13 18.12 -6.08
C LEU A 507 -12.18 17.48 -4.68
N SER A 508 -13.31 17.69 -4.01
CA SER A 508 -13.64 17.14 -2.71
C SER A 508 -14.10 15.68 -2.74
N SER A 509 -14.31 15.10 -3.91
CA SER A 509 -14.54 13.66 -4.04
C SER A 509 -13.36 12.88 -3.45
N GLY A 510 -13.63 11.72 -2.85
CA GLY A 510 -12.60 10.89 -2.23
C GLY A 510 -11.48 10.47 -3.20
N ASN A 511 -10.49 9.75 -2.66
CA ASN A 511 -9.38 9.20 -3.45
C ASN A 511 -9.80 7.96 -4.26
N THR A 512 -11.08 7.89 -4.66
CA THR A 512 -11.74 6.73 -5.27
C THR A 512 -11.37 6.54 -6.73
N MET A 513 -10.71 7.52 -7.36
CA MET A 513 -10.29 7.41 -8.76
C MET A 513 -8.77 7.30 -8.86
N THR A 514 -8.33 6.19 -9.46
CA THR A 514 -6.93 5.98 -9.83
C THR A 514 -6.76 6.51 -11.25
N LEU A 515 -5.92 7.54 -11.43
CA LEU A 515 -5.50 7.97 -12.77
C LEU A 515 -4.68 6.85 -13.42
N THR A 516 -4.93 6.60 -14.70
CA THR A 516 -4.09 5.71 -15.50
C THR A 516 -2.77 6.40 -15.82
N SER A 517 -1.78 5.62 -16.27
CA SER A 517 -0.50 6.18 -16.69
C SER A 517 -0.65 7.13 -17.89
N SER A 518 -1.50 6.76 -18.84
CA SER A 518 -1.80 7.56 -20.04
C SER A 518 -2.55 8.85 -19.68
N GLU A 519 -3.53 8.79 -18.79
CA GLU A 519 -4.21 9.98 -18.26
C GLU A 519 -3.25 10.92 -17.53
N LEU A 520 -2.32 10.35 -16.75
CA LEU A 520 -1.31 11.14 -16.06
C LEU A 520 -0.34 11.82 -17.03
N ILE A 521 0.12 11.13 -18.08
CA ILE A 521 0.97 11.72 -19.12
C ILE A 521 0.22 12.87 -19.80
N LYS A 522 -1.02 12.61 -20.25
CA LYS A 522 -1.87 13.60 -20.89
C LYS A 522 -2.05 14.86 -20.04
N VAL A 523 -2.34 14.71 -18.74
CA VAL A 523 -2.47 15.85 -17.82
C VAL A 523 -1.17 16.64 -17.70
N LEU A 524 -0.01 15.99 -17.65
CA LEU A 524 1.27 16.70 -17.57
C LEU A 524 1.63 17.40 -18.87
N GLU A 525 1.28 16.83 -20.02
CA GLU A 525 1.47 17.45 -21.34
C GLU A 525 0.55 18.66 -21.54
N GLU A 526 -0.71 18.56 -21.12
CA GLU A 526 -1.70 19.65 -21.17
C GLU A 526 -1.39 20.75 -20.14
N HIS A 527 -0.64 20.41 -19.07
CA HIS A 527 -0.30 21.32 -17.97
C HIS A 527 1.21 21.32 -17.63
N PRO A 528 2.09 21.80 -18.53
CA PRO A 528 3.55 21.70 -18.38
C PRO A 528 4.09 22.41 -17.13
N GLY A 529 3.42 23.48 -16.66
CA GLY A 529 3.82 24.23 -15.46
C GLY A 529 3.39 23.60 -14.13
N LEU A 530 2.71 22.46 -14.13
CA LEU A 530 2.24 21.82 -12.89
C LEU A 530 3.42 21.37 -12.01
N ALA A 531 4.47 20.83 -12.63
CA ALA A 531 5.65 20.31 -11.92
C ALA A 531 6.53 21.40 -11.30
N ASP A 532 6.58 22.59 -11.91
CA ASP A 532 7.42 23.71 -11.47
C ASP A 532 7.08 24.20 -10.05
N ASN A 533 5.83 23.98 -9.63
CA ASN A 533 5.35 24.42 -8.32
C ASN A 533 5.69 23.44 -7.18
N PHE A 534 6.32 22.29 -7.50
CA PHE A 534 6.72 21.29 -6.50
C PHE A 534 7.68 21.85 -5.46
N ALA A 535 8.72 22.57 -5.87
CA ALA A 535 9.71 23.13 -4.95
C ALA A 535 9.07 24.14 -3.97
N HIS A 536 8.12 24.94 -4.46
CA HIS A 536 7.38 25.89 -3.63
C HIS A 536 6.50 25.18 -2.60
N SER A 537 5.84 24.08 -2.99
CA SER A 537 5.00 23.27 -2.08
C SER A 537 5.76 22.67 -0.89
N ARG A 538 7.09 22.49 -1.02
CA ARG A 538 7.94 21.86 0.01
C ARG A 538 8.49 22.85 1.03
N LYS A 539 8.32 24.16 0.84
CA LYS A 539 8.76 25.14 1.85
C LYS A 539 8.03 24.95 3.17
N VAL A 540 8.71 25.19 4.29
CA VAL A 540 8.18 24.95 5.65
C VAL A 540 6.83 25.63 5.87
N GLY A 541 6.67 26.88 5.42
CA GLY A 541 5.42 27.63 5.52
C GLY A 541 4.25 26.99 4.76
N MET A 542 4.52 26.31 3.64
CA MET A 542 3.49 25.63 2.83
C MET A 542 3.13 24.24 3.39
N GLN A 543 4.11 23.52 3.94
CA GLN A 543 3.90 22.18 4.53
C GLN A 543 2.92 22.20 5.72
N GLN A 544 2.80 23.33 6.40
CA GLN A 544 1.84 23.52 7.49
C GLN A 544 0.40 23.69 6.99
N LEU A 545 0.21 24.08 5.72
CA LEU A 545 -1.10 24.37 5.15
C LEU A 545 -1.74 23.15 4.48
N GLY A 546 -0.92 22.26 3.90
CA GLY A 546 -1.42 21.07 3.23
C GLY A 546 -0.33 20.12 2.79
N SER A 547 -0.75 18.92 2.36
CA SER A 547 0.20 17.96 1.79
C SER A 547 0.82 18.48 0.49
N ALA A 548 2.07 18.11 0.21
CA ALA A 548 2.81 18.61 -0.96
C ALA A 548 2.06 18.45 -2.29
N GLY A 549 1.29 17.37 -2.48
CA GLY A 549 0.50 17.15 -3.70
C GLY A 549 -0.67 18.12 -3.84
N VAL A 550 -1.40 18.37 -2.74
CA VAL A 550 -2.48 19.37 -2.69
C VAL A 550 -1.91 20.76 -2.97
N MET A 551 -0.81 21.11 -2.32
CA MET A 551 -0.18 22.42 -2.47
C MET A 551 0.42 22.63 -3.86
N THR A 552 1.04 21.62 -4.47
CA THR A 552 1.58 21.72 -5.84
C THR A 552 0.47 22.05 -6.84
N TYR A 553 -0.67 21.35 -6.77
CA TYR A 553 -1.85 21.66 -7.60
C TYR A 553 -2.42 23.05 -7.28
N PHE A 554 -2.60 23.38 -6.00
CA PHE A 554 -3.20 24.64 -5.59
C PHE A 554 -2.38 25.85 -6.07
N ILE A 555 -1.05 25.82 -5.90
CA ILE A 555 -0.15 26.88 -6.37
C ILE A 555 -0.24 27.04 -7.89
N TYR A 556 -0.23 25.92 -8.63
CA TYR A 556 -0.40 25.93 -10.08
C TYR A 556 -1.73 26.59 -10.49
N ARG A 557 -2.83 26.18 -9.86
CA ARG A 557 -4.17 26.71 -10.14
C ARG A 557 -4.26 28.22 -9.91
N VAL A 558 -3.85 28.70 -8.74
CA VAL A 558 -4.03 30.14 -8.40
C VAL A 558 -3.19 31.04 -9.31
N LYS A 559 -1.97 30.62 -9.67
CA LYS A 559 -1.12 31.34 -10.62
C LYS A 559 -1.73 31.40 -12.02
N ARG A 560 -2.39 30.33 -12.46
CA ARG A 560 -3.10 30.28 -13.74
C ARG A 560 -4.36 31.14 -13.74
N GLU A 561 -5.11 31.13 -12.63
CA GLU A 561 -6.41 31.81 -12.53
C GLU A 561 -6.29 33.34 -12.38
N ARG A 562 -5.43 33.82 -11.47
CA ARG A 562 -5.21 35.25 -11.23
C ARG A 562 -3.73 35.53 -10.94
N PRO A 563 -2.87 35.63 -11.97
CA PRO A 563 -1.44 35.89 -11.77
C PRO A 563 -1.18 37.23 -11.07
N ASP A 564 -2.07 38.23 -11.22
CA ASP A 564 -1.96 39.54 -10.58
C ASP A 564 -2.12 39.51 -9.05
N LEU A 565 -2.76 38.46 -8.50
CA LEU A 565 -3.03 38.31 -7.07
C LEU A 565 -2.33 37.10 -6.44
N ALA A 566 -1.94 36.12 -7.26
CA ALA A 566 -1.43 34.83 -6.80
C ALA A 566 -0.18 34.96 -5.94
N ASP A 567 0.83 35.72 -6.40
CA ASP A 567 2.10 35.82 -5.68
C ASP A 567 1.94 36.54 -4.33
N GLU A 568 1.08 37.56 -4.25
CA GLU A 568 0.76 38.24 -2.99
C GLU A 568 0.08 37.28 -2.01
N PHE A 569 -0.96 36.57 -2.48
CA PHE A 569 -1.69 35.61 -1.66
C PHE A 569 -0.80 34.48 -1.16
N LEU A 570 -0.01 33.86 -2.06
CA LEU A 570 0.91 32.78 -1.74
C LEU A 570 1.99 33.22 -0.75
N SER A 571 2.55 34.42 -0.93
CA SER A 571 3.52 35.01 0.01
C SER A 571 2.92 35.23 1.40
N LYS A 572 1.66 35.73 1.48
CA LYS A 572 0.94 35.95 2.73
C LYS A 572 0.66 34.66 3.50
N ILE A 573 0.19 33.62 2.81
CA ILE A 573 -0.09 32.33 3.46
C ILE A 573 1.21 31.60 3.85
N GLU A 574 2.30 31.77 3.09
CA GLU A 574 3.61 31.17 3.36
C GLU A 574 4.28 31.81 4.59
N SER A 575 4.49 33.13 4.54
CA SER A 575 5.27 33.87 5.52
C SER A 575 4.46 34.26 6.76
N GLY A 576 3.15 34.49 6.60
CA GLY A 576 2.31 35.11 7.63
C GLY A 576 2.62 36.59 7.89
N LEU A 577 3.50 37.21 7.09
CA LEU A 577 3.86 38.62 7.18
C LEU A 577 2.93 39.45 6.27
N ASN A 578 2.80 40.75 6.55
CA ASN A 578 1.95 41.71 5.79
C ASN A 578 0.44 41.39 5.80
N ILE A 579 -0.06 40.72 6.85
CA ILE A 579 -1.50 40.62 7.14
C ILE A 579 -1.89 41.84 7.98
N THR A 580 -2.24 42.94 7.32
CA THR A 580 -2.54 44.23 7.99
C THR A 580 -3.98 44.33 8.49
N GLU A 581 -4.91 43.60 7.87
CA GLU A 581 -6.33 43.68 8.17
C GLU A 581 -6.86 42.39 8.79
N SER A 582 -7.63 42.53 9.88
CA SER A 582 -8.26 41.42 10.58
C SER A 582 -9.18 40.58 9.68
N GLN A 583 -9.72 41.19 8.61
CA GLN A 583 -10.61 40.56 7.65
C GLN A 583 -9.90 39.85 6.48
N ASP A 584 -8.58 39.99 6.32
CA ASP A 584 -7.83 39.38 5.20
C ASP A 584 -8.05 37.85 5.16
N PRO A 585 -8.65 37.32 4.07
CA PRO A 585 -8.90 35.90 3.92
C PRO A 585 -7.63 35.02 3.97
N ALA A 586 -6.46 35.51 3.53
CA ALA A 586 -5.21 34.78 3.63
C ALA A 586 -4.79 34.56 5.09
N GLY A 587 -4.99 35.58 5.93
CA GLY A 587 -4.75 35.49 7.37
C GLY A 587 -5.75 34.59 8.09
N LYS A 588 -7.02 34.59 7.66
CA LYS A 588 -8.05 33.65 8.17
C LYS A 588 -7.68 32.20 7.86
N LEU A 589 -7.30 31.91 6.62
CA LEU A 589 -6.84 30.59 6.18
C LEU A 589 -5.67 30.11 7.05
N ARG A 590 -4.64 30.95 7.24
CA ARG A 590 -3.48 30.59 8.07
C ARG A 590 -3.87 30.33 9.53
N ARG A 591 -4.74 31.14 10.14
CA ARG A 591 -5.24 30.90 11.50
C ARG A 591 -6.09 29.63 11.59
N GLU A 592 -6.89 29.33 10.58
CA GLU A 592 -7.72 28.13 10.54
C GLU A 592 -6.88 26.87 10.32
N LEU A 593 -5.85 26.95 9.48
CA LEU A 593 -4.92 25.87 9.20
C LEU A 593 -3.89 25.67 10.32
N ALA A 594 -3.48 26.72 11.04
CA ALA A 594 -2.62 26.61 12.23
C ALA A 594 -3.33 26.01 13.46
N LYS A 595 -4.68 25.99 13.48
CA LYS A 595 -5.48 25.39 14.56
C LYS A 595 -5.52 23.86 14.55
N THR A 596 -4.81 23.16 13.66
CA THR A 596 -4.66 21.69 13.77
C THR A 596 -3.77 21.34 14.96
N THR A 597 -4.40 21.00 16.08
CA THR A 597 -3.74 20.45 17.26
C THR A 597 -3.03 19.14 16.90
N PRO A 598 -1.77 18.91 17.34
CA PRO A 598 -1.10 17.63 17.19
C PRO A 598 -1.99 16.49 17.74
N GLY A 599 -2.30 15.48 16.91
CA GLY A 599 -3.14 14.34 17.31
C GLY A 599 -4.66 14.50 17.10
N SER A 600 -5.15 15.66 16.64
CA SER A 600 -6.47 15.71 15.99
C SER A 600 -6.47 14.81 14.75
N ARG A 601 -7.64 14.31 14.31
CA ARG A 601 -7.74 13.69 12.98
C ARG A 601 -7.37 14.79 12.00
N GLY A 602 -6.10 14.81 11.57
CA GLY A 602 -5.58 15.85 10.70
C GLY A 602 -6.50 16.01 9.50
N ARG A 603 -6.63 17.25 8.99
CA ARG A 603 -7.52 17.52 7.85
C ARG A 603 -7.22 16.52 6.74
N THR A 604 -8.25 15.83 6.32
CA THR A 604 -8.20 15.00 5.12
C THR A 604 -7.79 15.87 3.93
N ARG A 605 -7.21 15.26 2.89
CA ARG A 605 -6.86 15.99 1.67
C ARG A 605 -8.06 16.74 1.07
N LYS A 606 -9.27 16.20 1.27
CA LYS A 606 -10.54 16.83 0.91
C LYS A 606 -10.74 18.16 1.64
N GLU A 607 -10.69 18.14 2.97
CA GLU A 607 -10.87 19.34 3.80
C GLU A 607 -9.78 20.38 3.53
N GLN A 608 -8.54 19.94 3.27
CA GLN A 608 -7.44 20.82 2.89
C GLN A 608 -7.75 21.57 1.59
N ILE A 609 -8.11 20.85 0.52
CA ILE A 609 -8.36 21.49 -0.78
C ILE A 609 -9.61 22.38 -0.77
N GLU A 610 -10.67 21.98 -0.06
CA GLU A 610 -11.88 22.79 0.11
C GLU A 610 -11.58 24.11 0.85
N ALA A 611 -10.81 24.05 1.95
CA ALA A 611 -10.41 25.24 2.69
C ALA A 611 -9.55 26.19 1.85
N LEU A 612 -8.55 25.64 1.14
CA LEU A 612 -7.66 26.42 0.28
C LEU A 612 -8.44 27.16 -0.83
N ILE A 613 -9.32 26.45 -1.55
CA ILE A 613 -10.12 27.02 -2.64
C ILE A 613 -11.12 28.04 -2.11
N SER A 614 -11.80 27.75 -1.01
CA SER A 614 -12.77 28.68 -0.41
C SER A 614 -12.10 30.01 -0.03
N HIS A 615 -10.93 29.96 0.61
CA HIS A 615 -10.21 31.16 1.02
C HIS A 615 -9.57 31.91 -0.15
N TRP A 616 -9.12 31.20 -1.19
CA TRP A 616 -8.69 31.84 -2.44
C TRP A 616 -9.82 32.63 -3.09
N ASN A 617 -11.00 32.01 -3.24
CA ASN A 617 -12.18 32.67 -3.80
C ASN A 617 -12.65 33.85 -2.95
N ALA A 618 -12.53 33.77 -1.63
CA ALA A 618 -12.81 34.89 -0.74
C ALA A 618 -11.78 36.01 -0.91
N TYR A 619 -10.50 35.66 -1.09
CA TYR A 619 -9.41 36.61 -1.28
C TYR A 619 -9.52 37.36 -2.62
N THR A 620 -9.83 36.69 -3.72
CA THR A 620 -10.02 37.33 -5.03
C THR A 620 -11.16 38.36 -4.97
N ARG A 621 -12.31 37.99 -4.39
CA ARG A 621 -13.44 38.92 -4.17
C ARG A 621 -13.05 40.10 -3.27
N TRP A 622 -12.31 39.85 -2.20
CA TRP A 622 -11.86 40.89 -1.27
C TRP A 622 -10.89 41.87 -1.94
N ALA A 623 -9.94 41.36 -2.73
CA ALA A 623 -8.97 42.17 -3.46
C ALA A 623 -9.64 43.01 -4.56
N ASP A 624 -10.59 42.44 -5.30
CA ASP A 624 -11.33 43.16 -6.34
C ASP A 624 -12.20 44.26 -5.72
N ASN A 625 -12.86 44.00 -4.58
CA ASN A 625 -13.60 45.03 -3.82
C ASN A 625 -12.69 46.15 -3.32
N LYS A 626 -11.45 45.85 -2.89
CA LYS A 626 -10.47 46.86 -2.49
C LYS A 626 -10.02 47.71 -3.67
N LYS A 627 -9.72 47.09 -4.81
CA LYS A 627 -9.37 47.80 -6.04
C LYS A 627 -10.52 48.72 -6.49
N ALA A 628 -11.78 48.27 -6.37
CA ALA A 628 -12.96 49.08 -6.68
C ALA A 628 -13.21 50.25 -5.71
N LYS A 629 -12.86 50.10 -4.41
CA LYS A 629 -13.01 51.16 -3.39
C LYS A 629 -11.85 52.16 -3.35
N ALA A 630 -10.67 51.80 -3.86
CA ALA A 630 -9.49 52.67 -3.88
C ALA A 630 -9.69 54.02 -4.62
N PRO A 631 -10.38 54.10 -5.78
CA PRO A 631 -10.67 55.39 -6.42
C PRO A 631 -11.68 56.24 -5.63
N ALA A 632 -12.69 55.62 -4.99
CA ALA A 632 -13.68 56.33 -4.18
C ALA A 632 -13.06 56.93 -2.90
N ALA A 633 -12.15 56.19 -2.26
CA ALA A 633 -11.41 56.68 -1.09
C ALA A 633 -10.42 57.80 -1.43
N LYS A 634 -9.75 57.74 -2.59
CA LYS A 634 -8.91 58.84 -3.08
C LYS A 634 -9.71 60.09 -3.45
N LYS A 635 -10.94 59.93 -3.96
CA LYS A 635 -11.84 61.05 -4.25
C LYS A 635 -12.36 61.71 -2.97
N ALA A 636 -12.81 60.91 -1.99
CA ALA A 636 -13.23 61.41 -0.69
C ALA A 636 -12.10 62.08 0.10
N ALA A 637 -10.89 61.53 0.08
CA ALA A 637 -9.73 62.15 0.72
C ALA A 637 -9.32 63.47 0.07
N LYS A 638 -9.50 63.62 -1.25
CA LYS A 638 -9.23 64.86 -1.99
C LYS A 638 -10.31 65.92 -1.76
N GLU A 639 -11.57 65.49 -1.61
CA GLU A 639 -12.69 66.36 -1.23
C GLU A 639 -12.58 66.83 0.24
N ASP A 640 -12.10 65.99 1.17
CA ASP A 640 -11.83 66.39 2.56
C ASP A 640 -10.62 67.35 2.66
N GLU A 641 -9.60 67.20 1.80
CA GLU A 641 -8.44 68.11 1.72
C GLU A 641 -8.86 69.48 1.15
N GLU A 642 -9.72 69.52 0.13
CA GLU A 642 -10.33 70.76 -0.41
C GLU A 642 -11.28 71.46 0.57
N VAL A 643 -11.92 70.72 1.49
CA VAL A 643 -12.76 71.29 2.55
C VAL A 643 -11.91 71.87 3.69
N GLN A 644 -10.76 71.25 4.00
CA GLN A 644 -9.82 71.78 5.00
C GLN A 644 -9.06 73.02 4.49
N ASP A 645 -8.71 73.09 3.21
CA ASP A 645 -8.09 74.28 2.60
C ASP A 645 -9.06 75.46 2.44
N ASN A 646 -10.38 75.24 2.46
CA ASN A 646 -11.40 76.30 2.48
C ASN A 646 -11.80 76.78 3.89
N LEU A 647 -11.16 76.23 4.93
CA LEU A 647 -11.39 76.58 6.35
C LEU A 647 -10.22 77.37 6.98
N PHE A 648 -9.25 77.84 6.16
CA PHE A 648 -8.15 78.72 6.58
C PHE A 648 -8.17 80.09 5.88
#